data_AF-A0A327HHG3-F1
#
_entry.id   AF-A0A327HHG3-F1
#
_cell.length_a   1.000
_cell.length_b   1.000
_cell.length_c   1.000
_cell.angle_alpha   90.00
_cell.angle_beta   90.00
_cell.angle_gamma   90.00
#
_symmetry.space_group_name_H-M   'P 1'
#
loop_
_entity.id
_entity.type
_entity.pdbx_description
1 polymer ?
#
loop_
_entity_poly.entity_id
_entity_poly.type
_entity_poly.pdbx_seq_one_letter_code
_entity_poly.pdbx_strand_id
1 'polypeptide(L)'
;MTDKATVDIPSPVTGVVTRLTGDVGDILPVGKICAEFEVENEEISQSPSSSNLEDDHSSSSDELPSTGKSETIPSINPISTEDDPEEILEWRDSIIAVNQHKGSLRAHQILSNTVEAAKEVGVPVGELTETPYLNTIPPHQEPDYPGDVDIENRILDILRWNAMMMVTRANKNFDGIGGHISTYASIATLWEVGLNHIFHGKNGEGHGDHVYWQGHASPGLYARSWMEGRFSIDKIEHFRREAFTDGLSSYPHPRLMPEYWEYPTVSMGLGAMTAIRQARFNRYLRDRGIVDTDSSRVWYFMGDGESDEPESLSELTLASREGLDNLTIIVNCNLQRLDGPVRGNTKIVQELAARFTGAGWNVIKCLWGRMWDPLFAADVQGLLAARLANLTDGDEQRLMTASGEVIRKELFNSPDLASLVDHLSDSELEALTDDMGGHDLHRIYSAYKSAIACKGRPTVILARSIKGYGLGPTFAGRNATHGKKKADHSALHFMRDKIGLTLSDEELEKLPYLLPEDYPDEVAYLRERRESLDGFLPERRPHPLDLPLPPVEAFSEFDAGSKNGQAVSTTMAFVRLLRNLTRLDGIGSRIVPIVPDEARTFGMDPLFSQLGIYSPSGQLYTPVDYEVLMRYKESKSGQILEEGINEAGAMSTFIASGTSYATQGTPTIPFYIFYSMFGFQRIGDLVWSAADSRCRGFLIGATSGRTTLNGEGLQHQDGHSLLLAMSNPAVRAYDPAYAYEMAAIIRHGINEMYIDESDVMYYITAYNENLEMPSMPERADEGILRGLHRIETQDDAQVRILGSGSILPQVEIAARKLRSLGISTEVYSATSYGELRREAMESEDWNRRHPSQAAKSSWVQQQLDDKVPVTVAVSDNIAAVPDLIRPWVSGTYHVLGTDGFGRSDTRETLRRFYGVDSDSIVLDTLSALVRSELIEAPLYSEFLASIDIEERDDITKI
;
A
#
# COMPACT_ATOMS: atom_id res chain seq x y z
N MET A 1 -6.33 -4.97 32.48
CA MET A 1 -7.58 -5.28 33.21
C MET A 1 -8.67 -4.34 32.73
N THR A 2 -9.73 -4.86 32.11
CA THR A 2 -11.00 -4.15 31.94
C THR A 2 -12.09 -5.15 32.24
N ASP A 3 -12.85 -4.82 33.28
CA ASP A 3 -13.81 -5.67 33.96
C ASP A 3 -15.20 -5.42 33.35
N LYS A 4 -15.91 -6.52 33.02
CA LYS A 4 -17.36 -6.64 32.75
C LYS A 4 -17.91 -6.12 31.41
N ALA A 5 -17.86 -6.98 30.39
CA ALA A 5 -18.97 -7.12 29.45
C ALA A 5 -19.89 -8.23 29.99
N THR A 6 -21.10 -7.90 30.41
CA THR A 6 -22.11 -8.90 30.79
C THR A 6 -22.89 -9.21 29.53
N VAL A 7 -22.70 -10.38 28.92
CA VAL A 7 -23.38 -10.77 27.69
C VAL A 7 -24.75 -11.35 28.06
N ASP A 8 -25.84 -10.63 27.77
CA ASP A 8 -27.19 -11.18 27.89
C ASP A 8 -27.45 -12.14 26.72
N ILE A 9 -27.55 -13.44 27.01
CA ILE A 9 -27.86 -14.47 26.00
C ILE A 9 -29.38 -14.69 25.98
N PRO A 10 -30.13 -14.17 25.00
CA PRO A 10 -31.56 -14.42 24.90
C PRO A 10 -31.80 -15.90 24.60
N SER A 11 -32.64 -16.54 25.42
CA SER A 11 -33.06 -17.92 25.18
C SER A 11 -33.92 -17.96 23.90
N PRO A 12 -33.66 -18.89 22.96
CA PRO A 12 -34.49 -19.06 21.76
C PRO A 12 -35.87 -19.67 22.06
N VAL A 13 -36.12 -20.04 23.33
CA VAL A 13 -37.34 -20.68 23.80
C VAL A 13 -37.79 -20.15 25.18
N THR A 14 -39.09 -20.20 25.45
CA THR A 14 -39.66 -19.84 26.76
C THR A 14 -39.72 -21.08 27.66
N GLY A 15 -38.99 -21.09 28.78
CA GLY A 15 -38.93 -22.23 29.68
C GLY A 15 -38.32 -21.91 31.04
N VAL A 16 -38.24 -22.92 31.92
CA VAL A 16 -37.62 -22.81 33.25
C VAL A 16 -36.20 -23.37 33.20
N VAL A 17 -35.21 -22.62 33.69
CA VAL A 17 -33.83 -23.13 33.83
C VAL A 17 -33.81 -24.21 34.89
N THR A 18 -33.48 -25.44 34.49
CA THR A 18 -33.37 -26.59 35.41
C THR A 18 -31.95 -26.80 35.90
N ARG A 19 -30.95 -26.34 35.14
CA ARG A 19 -29.53 -26.48 35.50
C ARG A 19 -28.66 -25.41 34.86
N LEU A 20 -27.69 -24.90 35.62
CA LEU A 20 -26.56 -24.09 35.14
C LEU A 20 -25.27 -24.90 35.27
N THR A 21 -24.35 -24.73 34.33
CA THR A 21 -23.03 -25.39 34.35
C THR A 21 -21.93 -24.35 34.55
N GLY A 22 -21.25 -24.41 35.69
CA GLY A 22 -20.18 -23.48 36.09
C GLY A 22 -20.67 -22.36 37.02
N ASP A 23 -19.75 -21.76 37.78
CA ASP A 23 -20.01 -20.60 38.64
C ASP A 23 -19.54 -19.30 37.98
N VAL A 24 -19.98 -18.16 38.52
CA VAL A 24 -19.57 -16.83 38.02
C VAL A 24 -18.05 -16.67 38.15
N GLY A 25 -17.37 -16.62 37.00
CA GLY A 25 -15.91 -16.50 36.90
C GLY A 25 -15.21 -17.71 36.28
N ASP A 26 -15.92 -18.82 36.05
CA ASP A 26 -15.36 -20.01 35.41
C ASP A 26 -15.20 -19.86 33.88
N ILE A 27 -14.12 -20.43 33.33
CA ILE A 27 -13.86 -20.50 31.88
C ILE A 27 -14.34 -21.86 31.36
N LEU A 28 -15.32 -21.87 30.45
CA LEU A 28 -15.84 -23.09 29.83
C LEU A 28 -15.30 -23.28 28.40
N PRO A 29 -14.98 -24.52 27.98
CA PRO A 29 -14.59 -24.81 26.60
C PRO A 29 -15.70 -24.49 25.59
N VAL A 30 -15.32 -23.97 24.42
CA VAL A 30 -16.24 -23.67 23.32
C VAL A 30 -17.01 -24.93 22.90
N GLY A 31 -18.35 -24.83 22.87
CA GLY A 31 -19.26 -25.93 22.52
C GLY A 31 -19.84 -26.71 23.71
N LYS A 32 -19.49 -26.36 24.95
CA LYS A 32 -20.07 -26.97 26.17
C LYS A 32 -21.40 -26.31 26.54
N ILE A 33 -22.36 -27.10 27.05
CA ILE A 33 -23.68 -26.62 27.48
C ILE A 33 -23.53 -25.72 28.73
N CYS A 34 -24.02 -24.48 28.65
CA CYS A 34 -23.98 -23.52 29.74
C CYS A 34 -25.23 -23.58 30.65
N ALA A 35 -26.40 -23.88 30.09
CA ALA A 35 -27.67 -23.98 30.80
C ALA A 35 -28.61 -25.01 30.15
N GLU A 36 -29.43 -25.68 30.94
CA GLU A 36 -30.51 -26.58 30.51
C GLU A 36 -31.87 -25.96 30.87
N PHE A 37 -32.86 -26.12 29.98
CA PHE A 37 -34.20 -25.59 30.13
C PHE A 37 -35.25 -26.70 30.05
N GLU A 38 -36.33 -26.54 30.81
CA GLU A 38 -37.58 -27.27 30.63
C GLU A 38 -38.58 -26.34 29.92
N VAL A 39 -39.10 -26.78 28.78
CA VAL A 39 -39.87 -25.96 27.83
C VAL A 39 -41.28 -26.53 27.69
N GLU A 40 -42.30 -25.69 27.87
CA GLU A 40 -43.69 -26.08 27.61
C GLU A 40 -44.00 -25.88 26.11
N ASN A 41 -43.63 -26.86 25.27
CA ASN A 41 -44.11 -27.20 23.90
C ASN A 41 -42.98 -27.59 22.91
N GLU A 42 -43.26 -28.58 22.05
CA GLU A 42 -42.31 -29.40 21.25
C GLU A 42 -41.69 -28.78 19.96
N GLU A 43 -41.72 -27.46 19.74
CA GLU A 43 -41.10 -26.88 18.52
C GLU A 43 -39.74 -26.21 18.81
N ILE A 44 -38.66 -26.96 18.56
CA ILE A 44 -37.27 -26.47 18.59
C ILE A 44 -36.87 -26.07 17.17
N SER A 45 -36.71 -24.78 16.91
CA SER A 45 -36.08 -24.29 15.68
C SER A 45 -34.55 -24.36 15.80
N GLN A 46 -33.88 -24.92 14.78
CA GLN A 46 -32.42 -25.06 14.76
C GLN A 46 -31.74 -23.71 14.47
N SER A 47 -30.99 -23.23 15.47
CA SER A 47 -29.80 -22.34 15.50
C SER A 47 -29.47 -21.43 14.31
N PRO A 48 -29.23 -20.13 14.59
CA PRO A 48 -28.19 -19.34 13.96
C PRO A 48 -27.06 -18.97 14.94
N SER A 49 -25.84 -19.08 14.45
CA SER A 49 -24.59 -18.69 15.11
C SER A 49 -24.39 -17.17 15.12
N SER A 50 -24.05 -16.65 16.32
CA SER A 50 -23.12 -15.56 16.64
C SER A 50 -23.14 -14.29 15.77
N SER A 51 -23.63 -13.16 16.32
CA SER A 51 -22.80 -12.11 16.95
C SER A 51 -23.55 -10.77 17.12
N ASN A 52 -23.48 -10.21 18.34
CA ASN A 52 -23.59 -8.79 18.76
C ASN A 52 -25.03 -8.17 18.79
N LEU A 53 -25.70 -7.80 19.90
CA LEU A 53 -25.33 -7.19 21.20
C LEU A 53 -24.36 -6.02 21.01
N GLU A 54 -24.61 -4.78 21.37
CA GLU A 54 -25.41 -4.13 22.42
C GLU A 54 -25.36 -2.61 22.02
N ASP A 55 -26.12 -1.65 22.53
CA ASP A 55 -26.59 -1.49 23.89
C ASP A 55 -27.66 -0.39 23.95
N ASP A 56 -28.55 -0.54 24.93
CA ASP A 56 -29.51 0.44 25.41
C ASP A 56 -28.98 1.04 26.72
N HIS A 57 -29.22 2.33 26.98
CA HIS A 57 -28.99 2.90 28.31
C HIS A 57 -30.18 3.72 28.78
N SER A 58 -30.59 3.37 30.00
CA SER A 58 -31.82 3.76 30.67
C SER A 58 -31.73 5.07 31.48
N SER A 59 -32.88 5.77 31.48
CA SER A 59 -33.53 6.50 32.59
C SER A 59 -32.95 7.80 33.15
N SER A 60 -33.72 8.88 32.98
CA SER A 60 -34.15 9.76 34.07
C SER A 60 -35.43 10.51 33.68
N SER A 61 -36.42 10.52 34.57
CA SER A 61 -37.70 11.21 34.44
C SER A 61 -37.58 12.70 34.81
N ASP A 62 -37.97 13.59 33.90
CA ASP A 62 -38.47 14.95 34.19
C ASP A 62 -39.42 15.41 33.05
N GLU A 63 -40.40 16.24 33.39
CA GLU A 63 -41.59 16.59 32.61
C GLU A 63 -41.38 17.56 31.41
N LEU A 64 -42.20 17.33 30.35
CA LEU A 64 -42.69 18.21 29.25
C LEU A 64 -41.75 18.53 28.05
N PRO A 65 -42.27 18.81 26.81
CA PRO A 65 -43.57 18.50 26.20
C PRO A 65 -43.43 17.71 24.87
N SER A 66 -44.55 17.21 24.34
CA SER A 66 -44.65 16.58 23.03
C SER A 66 -44.18 17.50 21.88
N THR A 67 -43.33 16.99 20.97
CA THR A 67 -43.31 17.30 19.53
C THR A 67 -42.18 16.53 18.83
N GLY A 68 -42.46 15.99 17.63
CA GLY A 68 -41.46 15.45 16.71
C GLY A 68 -41.45 13.92 16.59
N LYS A 69 -42.40 13.36 15.81
CA LYS A 69 -42.19 12.03 15.21
C LYS A 69 -40.97 12.15 14.27
N SER A 70 -39.93 11.36 14.53
CA SER A 70 -38.88 11.10 13.54
C SER A 70 -39.54 10.30 12.41
N GLU A 71 -39.79 10.96 11.28
CA GLU A 71 -40.17 10.30 10.04
C GLU A 71 -38.97 9.51 9.54
N THR A 72 -39.08 8.18 9.58
CA THR A 72 -38.26 7.30 8.75
C THR A 72 -38.41 7.73 7.30
N ILE A 73 -37.30 8.06 6.64
CA ILE A 73 -37.27 8.29 5.19
C ILE A 73 -37.81 7.02 4.53
N PRO A 74 -38.87 7.09 3.71
CA PRO A 74 -39.35 5.91 3.02
C PRO A 74 -38.29 5.48 2.01
N SER A 75 -37.90 4.20 2.07
CA SER A 75 -37.36 3.52 0.91
C SER A 75 -38.30 3.77 -0.27
N ILE A 76 -37.77 4.20 -1.41
CA ILE A 76 -38.54 4.38 -2.64
C ILE A 76 -39.00 2.97 -3.06
N ASN A 77 -40.18 2.56 -2.59
CA ASN A 77 -40.95 1.50 -3.23
C ASN A 77 -41.23 1.96 -4.68
N PRO A 78 -41.29 1.03 -5.65
CA PRO A 78 -41.66 1.39 -7.01
C PRO A 78 -43.00 2.13 -6.93
N ILE A 79 -43.01 3.34 -7.46
CA ILE A 79 -44.18 4.21 -7.57
C ILE A 79 -45.31 3.34 -8.13
N SER A 80 -46.42 3.28 -7.39
CA SER A 80 -47.70 2.80 -7.90
C SER A 80 -47.93 3.44 -9.26
N THR A 81 -48.06 2.66 -10.33
CA THR A 81 -48.32 3.12 -11.71
C THR A 81 -49.74 3.69 -11.89
N GLU A 82 -50.29 4.35 -10.87
CA GLU A 82 -51.57 5.06 -10.92
C GLU A 82 -51.44 6.54 -11.32
N ASP A 83 -50.21 7.09 -11.36
CA ASP A 83 -49.93 8.47 -11.80
C ASP A 83 -49.46 8.53 -13.27
N ASP A 84 -49.91 9.56 -13.99
CA ASP A 84 -49.85 9.79 -15.43
C ASP A 84 -48.51 9.38 -16.12
N PRO A 85 -48.46 8.22 -16.83
CA PRO A 85 -47.25 7.78 -17.52
C PRO A 85 -46.93 8.62 -18.76
N GLU A 86 -47.89 9.36 -19.34
CA GLU A 86 -47.64 10.25 -20.48
C GLU A 86 -46.80 11.44 -20.04
N GLU A 87 -47.09 12.02 -18.87
CA GLU A 87 -46.33 13.15 -18.33
C GLU A 87 -44.84 12.78 -18.13
N ILE A 88 -44.55 11.61 -17.55
CA ILE A 88 -43.18 11.14 -17.34
C ILE A 88 -42.44 10.97 -18.68
N LEU A 89 -43.13 10.41 -19.69
CA LEU A 89 -42.58 10.25 -21.04
C LEU A 89 -42.31 11.60 -21.71
N GLU A 90 -43.20 12.59 -21.57
CA GLU A 90 -43.01 13.93 -22.12
C GLU A 90 -41.77 14.63 -21.54
N TRP A 91 -41.57 14.56 -20.21
CA TRP A 91 -40.38 15.13 -19.56
C TRP A 91 -39.10 14.41 -20.01
N ARG A 92 -39.14 13.08 -20.15
CA ARG A 92 -38.01 12.28 -20.62
C ARG A 92 -37.67 12.59 -22.08
N ASP A 93 -38.65 12.60 -22.96
CA ASP A 93 -38.46 12.86 -24.38
C ASP A 93 -38.02 14.31 -24.62
N SER A 94 -38.47 15.25 -23.78
CA SER A 94 -37.99 16.63 -23.79
C SER A 94 -36.49 16.73 -23.53
N ILE A 95 -35.95 16.00 -22.53
CA ILE A 95 -34.52 16.06 -22.26
C ILE A 95 -33.68 15.35 -23.33
N ILE A 96 -34.18 14.23 -23.88
CA ILE A 96 -33.56 13.53 -25.01
C ILE A 96 -33.50 14.44 -26.24
N ALA A 97 -34.61 15.12 -26.57
CA ALA A 97 -34.69 16.05 -27.69
C ALA A 97 -33.73 17.24 -27.50
N VAL A 98 -33.59 17.77 -26.27
CA VAL A 98 -32.58 18.80 -25.98
C VAL A 98 -31.17 18.28 -26.24
N ASN A 99 -30.83 17.07 -25.80
CA ASN A 99 -29.50 16.50 -26.05
C ASN A 99 -29.25 16.32 -27.56
N GLN A 100 -30.23 15.81 -28.31
CA GLN A 100 -30.11 15.59 -29.75
C GLN A 100 -29.99 16.90 -30.55
N HIS A 101 -30.72 17.95 -30.17
CA HIS A 101 -30.78 19.21 -30.95
C HIS A 101 -29.85 20.31 -30.44
N LYS A 102 -29.51 20.32 -29.15
CA LYS A 102 -28.75 21.39 -28.48
C LYS A 102 -27.50 20.89 -27.75
N GLY A 103 -27.26 19.58 -27.72
CA GLY A 103 -26.06 18.97 -27.16
C GLY A 103 -26.12 18.72 -25.64
N SER A 104 -25.17 17.89 -25.18
CA SER A 104 -25.10 17.36 -23.81
C SER A 104 -24.94 18.43 -22.74
N LEU A 105 -24.14 19.48 -23.00
CA LEU A 105 -23.96 20.59 -22.07
C LEU A 105 -25.29 21.28 -21.74
N ARG A 106 -26.14 21.48 -22.75
CA ARG A 106 -27.44 22.14 -22.55
C ARG A 106 -28.42 21.23 -21.82
N ALA A 107 -28.43 19.93 -22.13
CA ALA A 107 -29.24 18.95 -21.41
C ALA A 107 -28.83 18.90 -19.92
N HIS A 108 -27.53 18.85 -19.64
CA HIS A 108 -27.02 18.88 -18.27
C HIS A 108 -27.46 20.13 -17.51
N GLN A 109 -27.30 21.33 -18.10
CA GLN A 109 -27.77 22.59 -17.50
C GLN A 109 -29.25 22.55 -17.12
N ILE A 110 -30.11 22.00 -17.99
CA ILE A 110 -31.55 21.89 -17.70
C ILE A 110 -31.79 20.94 -16.54
N LEU A 111 -31.17 19.76 -16.54
CA LEU A 111 -31.29 18.80 -15.44
C LEU A 111 -30.80 19.38 -14.11
N SER A 112 -29.65 20.05 -14.08
CA SER A 112 -29.12 20.70 -12.88
C SER A 112 -30.10 21.74 -12.33
N ASN A 113 -30.65 22.59 -13.20
CA ASN A 113 -31.63 23.61 -12.80
C ASN A 113 -32.94 22.97 -12.31
N THR A 114 -33.39 21.86 -12.91
CA THR A 114 -34.57 21.12 -12.46
C THR A 114 -34.35 20.50 -11.08
N VAL A 115 -33.16 19.93 -10.82
CA VAL A 115 -32.77 19.40 -9.50
C VAL A 115 -32.69 20.53 -8.47
N GLU A 116 -32.14 21.68 -8.83
CA GLU A 116 -32.08 22.86 -7.96
C GLU A 116 -33.48 23.36 -7.60
N ALA A 117 -34.36 23.51 -8.59
CA ALA A 117 -35.76 23.88 -8.39
C ALA A 117 -36.51 22.88 -7.50
N ALA A 118 -36.27 21.57 -7.68
CA ALA A 118 -36.84 20.53 -6.83
C ALA A 118 -36.38 20.66 -5.37
N LYS A 119 -35.09 20.96 -5.14
CA LYS A 119 -34.55 21.23 -3.79
C LYS A 119 -35.16 22.49 -3.16
N GLU A 120 -35.38 23.56 -3.94
CA GLU A 120 -36.00 24.80 -3.45
C GLU A 120 -37.43 24.57 -2.93
N VAL A 121 -38.17 23.63 -3.52
CA VAL A 121 -39.54 23.28 -3.09
C VAL A 121 -39.59 22.11 -2.09
N GLY A 122 -38.43 21.68 -1.58
CA GLY A 122 -38.34 20.63 -0.57
C GLY A 122 -38.58 19.21 -1.08
N VAL A 123 -38.50 18.98 -2.40
CA VAL A 123 -38.57 17.63 -2.97
C VAL A 123 -37.21 16.93 -2.76
N PRO A 124 -37.17 15.78 -2.05
CA PRO A 124 -35.95 15.02 -1.88
C PRO A 124 -35.61 14.33 -3.21
N VAL A 125 -34.60 14.84 -3.93
CA VAL A 125 -34.21 14.35 -5.27
C VAL A 125 -33.42 13.03 -5.23
N GLY A 126 -33.13 12.49 -4.04
CA GLY A 126 -32.37 11.25 -3.86
C GLY A 126 -30.91 11.35 -4.29
N GLU A 127 -30.21 10.21 -4.31
CA GLU A 127 -28.81 10.10 -4.71
C GLU A 127 -28.69 10.01 -6.25
N LEU A 128 -28.34 11.11 -6.90
CA LEU A 128 -28.06 11.19 -8.36
C LEU A 128 -26.83 10.36 -8.80
N THR A 129 -26.22 9.61 -7.90
CA THR A 129 -25.03 8.76 -8.13
C THR A 129 -25.40 7.34 -8.54
N GLU A 130 -26.65 6.90 -8.35
CA GLU A 130 -27.10 5.58 -8.79
C GLU A 130 -27.46 5.60 -10.28
N THR A 131 -26.83 4.70 -11.04
CA THR A 131 -27.13 4.49 -12.47
C THR A 131 -27.75 3.10 -12.66
N PRO A 132 -28.60 2.89 -13.69
CA PRO A 132 -29.22 1.58 -13.95
C PRO A 132 -28.21 0.44 -13.98
N TYR A 133 -28.56 -0.76 -13.49
CA TYR A 133 -27.68 -1.93 -13.45
C TYR A 133 -27.50 -2.59 -14.84
N LEU A 134 -27.04 -1.78 -15.79
CA LEU A 134 -26.83 -2.08 -17.20
C LEU A 134 -25.40 -1.69 -17.60
N ASN A 135 -24.98 -2.13 -18.79
CA ASN A 135 -23.74 -1.66 -19.40
C ASN A 135 -23.80 -0.15 -19.62
N THR A 136 -22.71 0.56 -19.29
CA THR A 136 -22.62 2.01 -19.53
C THR A 136 -22.59 2.33 -21.02
N ILE A 137 -21.97 1.47 -21.84
CA ILE A 137 -21.86 1.64 -23.29
C ILE A 137 -22.91 0.75 -23.95
N PRO A 138 -23.91 1.31 -24.66
CA PRO A 138 -24.92 0.51 -25.35
C PRO A 138 -24.37 -0.08 -26.66
N PRO A 139 -24.96 -1.18 -27.17
CA PRO A 139 -24.44 -1.91 -28.35
C PRO A 139 -24.21 -1.04 -29.59
N HIS A 140 -25.09 -0.08 -29.85
CA HIS A 140 -24.99 0.81 -31.02
C HIS A 140 -23.84 1.84 -30.93
N GLN A 141 -23.16 1.94 -29.80
CA GLN A 141 -21.98 2.80 -29.59
C GLN A 141 -20.68 1.99 -29.51
N GLU A 142 -20.75 0.66 -29.60
CA GLU A 142 -19.56 -0.18 -29.53
C GLU A 142 -18.74 -0.07 -30.81
N PRO A 143 -17.42 0.09 -30.71
CA PRO A 143 -16.54 0.00 -31.87
C PRO A 143 -16.42 -1.45 -32.34
N ASP A 144 -16.08 -1.62 -33.62
CA ASP A 144 -15.69 -2.93 -34.14
C ASP A 144 -14.48 -3.49 -33.37
N TYR A 145 -14.52 -4.79 -33.07
CA TYR A 145 -13.41 -5.48 -32.43
C TYR A 145 -12.26 -5.68 -33.41
N PRO A 146 -11.01 -5.30 -33.07
CA PRO A 146 -9.90 -5.29 -34.01
C PRO A 146 -9.20 -6.65 -34.18
N GLY A 147 -9.42 -7.60 -33.27
CA GLY A 147 -8.72 -8.89 -33.23
C GLY A 147 -9.47 -10.03 -33.91
N ASP A 148 -8.76 -11.15 -34.08
CA ASP A 148 -9.37 -12.43 -34.47
C ASP A 148 -9.91 -13.13 -33.21
N VAL A 149 -11.23 -13.20 -33.12
CA VAL A 149 -11.94 -13.74 -31.95
C VAL A 149 -11.68 -15.23 -31.76
N ASP A 150 -11.51 -15.98 -32.85
CA ASP A 150 -11.35 -17.44 -32.78
C ASP A 150 -9.96 -17.80 -32.26
N ILE A 151 -8.91 -17.15 -32.77
CA ILE A 151 -7.54 -17.40 -32.28
C ILE A 151 -7.36 -16.91 -30.84
N GLU A 152 -7.96 -15.78 -30.46
CA GLU A 152 -7.84 -15.24 -29.11
C GLU A 152 -8.57 -16.08 -28.07
N ASN A 153 -9.72 -16.68 -28.43
CA ASN A 153 -10.39 -17.64 -27.55
C ASN A 153 -9.56 -18.92 -27.37
N ARG A 154 -8.91 -19.43 -28.42
CA ARG A 154 -7.98 -20.57 -28.30
C ARG A 154 -6.79 -20.23 -27.40
N ILE A 155 -6.19 -19.06 -27.57
CA ILE A 155 -5.13 -18.54 -26.69
C ILE A 155 -5.61 -18.51 -25.24
N LEU A 156 -6.76 -17.89 -24.97
CA LEU A 156 -7.33 -17.81 -23.61
C LEU A 156 -7.46 -19.18 -22.95
N ASP A 157 -7.95 -20.18 -23.68
CA ASP A 157 -8.10 -21.52 -23.15
C ASP A 157 -6.75 -22.24 -22.94
N ILE A 158 -5.78 -22.06 -23.83
CA ILE A 158 -4.40 -22.54 -23.66
C ILE A 158 -3.76 -21.94 -22.40
N LEU A 159 -3.87 -20.63 -22.21
CA LEU A 159 -3.29 -19.94 -21.07
C LEU A 159 -3.95 -20.36 -19.76
N ARG A 160 -5.29 -20.50 -19.72
CA ARG A 160 -6.02 -21.04 -18.56
C ARG A 160 -5.55 -22.45 -18.21
N TRP A 161 -5.38 -23.32 -19.22
CA TRP A 161 -4.85 -24.67 -19.02
C TRP A 161 -3.44 -24.64 -18.42
N ASN A 162 -2.51 -23.90 -19.04
CA ASN A 162 -1.11 -23.86 -18.61
C ASN A 162 -0.97 -23.25 -17.21
N ALA A 163 -1.71 -22.19 -16.88
CA ALA A 163 -1.75 -21.61 -15.54
C ALA A 163 -2.30 -22.61 -14.50
N MET A 164 -3.38 -23.32 -14.82
CA MET A 164 -3.95 -24.37 -13.97
C MET A 164 -2.96 -25.53 -13.74
N MET A 165 -2.30 -25.98 -14.81
CA MET A 165 -1.29 -27.05 -14.74
C MET A 165 -0.10 -26.63 -13.89
N MET A 166 0.38 -25.39 -14.03
CA MET A 166 1.52 -24.86 -13.28
C MET A 166 1.28 -24.95 -11.77
N VAL A 167 0.14 -24.46 -11.31
CA VAL A 167 -0.24 -24.50 -9.89
C VAL A 167 -0.48 -25.95 -9.42
N THR A 168 -1.19 -26.75 -10.21
CA THR A 168 -1.54 -28.13 -9.84
C THR A 168 -0.30 -29.02 -9.75
N ARG A 169 0.64 -28.91 -10.70
CA ARG A 169 1.92 -29.65 -10.70
C ARG A 169 2.79 -29.23 -9.54
N ALA A 170 2.92 -27.94 -9.27
CA ALA A 170 3.69 -27.45 -8.14
C ALA A 170 3.18 -28.06 -6.82
N ASN A 171 1.86 -28.07 -6.58
CA ASN A 171 1.28 -28.65 -5.38
C ASN A 171 1.26 -30.20 -5.38
N LYS A 172 1.32 -30.85 -6.54
CA LYS A 172 1.47 -32.31 -6.64
C LYS A 172 2.88 -32.75 -6.23
N ASN A 173 3.90 -32.00 -6.66
CA ASN A 173 5.30 -32.31 -6.41
C ASN A 173 5.79 -31.78 -5.06
N PHE A 174 5.23 -30.65 -4.60
CA PHE A 174 5.61 -29.94 -3.37
C PHE A 174 4.35 -29.52 -2.63
N ASP A 175 3.86 -30.41 -1.76
CA ASP A 175 2.62 -30.15 -1.03
C ASP A 175 2.74 -28.89 -0.15
N GLY A 176 1.67 -28.08 -0.14
CA GLY A 176 1.62 -26.84 0.63
C GLY A 176 2.20 -25.59 -0.07
N ILE A 177 2.84 -25.70 -1.23
CA ILE A 177 3.49 -24.57 -1.92
C ILE A 177 2.52 -23.43 -2.33
N GLY A 178 1.23 -23.75 -2.53
CA GLY A 178 0.19 -22.76 -2.84
C GLY A 178 0.12 -22.35 -4.31
N GLY A 179 -0.57 -21.23 -4.57
CA GLY A 179 -0.89 -20.74 -5.92
C GLY A 179 -2.40 -20.70 -6.14
N HIS A 180 -2.85 -19.76 -6.97
CA HIS A 180 -4.28 -19.51 -7.22
C HIS A 180 -4.59 -19.80 -8.68
N ILE A 181 -5.61 -20.63 -8.91
CA ILE A 181 -6.05 -21.00 -10.26
C ILE A 181 -7.17 -20.04 -10.73
N SER A 182 -8.08 -19.71 -9.81
CA SER A 182 -9.40 -19.16 -10.16
C SER A 182 -9.43 -17.66 -10.31
N THR A 183 -8.52 -16.96 -9.64
CA THR A 183 -8.35 -15.51 -9.79
C THR A 183 -7.93 -15.21 -11.23
N TYR A 184 -6.89 -15.87 -11.74
CA TYR A 184 -6.48 -15.69 -13.14
C TYR A 184 -7.61 -16.04 -14.11
N ALA A 185 -8.30 -17.16 -13.90
CA ALA A 185 -9.38 -17.59 -14.78
C ALA A 185 -10.50 -16.53 -14.92
N SER A 186 -10.80 -15.78 -13.84
CA SER A 186 -11.78 -14.69 -13.85
C SER A 186 -11.34 -13.41 -14.57
N ILE A 187 -10.03 -13.14 -14.62
CA ILE A 187 -9.47 -11.89 -15.16
C ILE A 187 -8.79 -12.08 -16.52
N ALA A 188 -8.61 -13.33 -16.97
CA ALA A 188 -7.86 -13.67 -18.18
C ALA A 188 -8.32 -12.85 -19.39
N THR A 189 -9.63 -12.77 -19.66
CA THR A 189 -10.15 -12.02 -20.81
C THR A 189 -9.82 -10.52 -20.73
N LEU A 190 -9.92 -9.91 -19.54
CA LEU A 190 -9.55 -8.51 -19.32
C LEU A 190 -8.09 -8.25 -19.66
N TRP A 191 -7.19 -9.14 -19.21
CA TRP A 191 -5.76 -9.03 -19.50
C TRP A 191 -5.44 -9.27 -20.97
N GLU A 192 -6.02 -10.30 -21.59
CA GLU A 192 -5.70 -10.66 -22.98
C GLU A 192 -6.18 -9.58 -23.96
N VAL A 193 -7.38 -9.01 -23.78
CA VAL A 193 -7.84 -7.87 -24.60
C VAL A 193 -6.90 -6.68 -24.44
N GLY A 194 -6.46 -6.42 -23.21
CA GLY A 194 -5.50 -5.35 -22.93
C GLY A 194 -4.15 -5.58 -23.59
N LEU A 195 -3.58 -6.78 -23.43
CA LEU A 195 -2.28 -7.15 -23.98
C LEU A 195 -2.27 -7.28 -25.51
N ASN A 196 -3.40 -7.61 -26.14
CA ASN A 196 -3.48 -7.75 -27.59
C ASN A 196 -3.77 -6.43 -28.30
N HIS A 197 -4.45 -5.47 -27.65
CA HIS A 197 -5.00 -4.29 -28.35
C HIS A 197 -4.79 -2.94 -27.67
N ILE A 198 -4.32 -2.89 -26.41
CA ILE A 198 -4.33 -1.66 -25.60
C ILE A 198 -2.98 -1.30 -25.00
N PHE A 199 -2.31 -2.24 -24.32
CA PHE A 199 -1.18 -1.94 -23.45
C PHE A 199 0.13 -1.86 -24.23
N HIS A 200 0.79 -0.71 -24.20
CA HIS A 200 2.05 -0.49 -24.90
C HIS A 200 3.25 -0.96 -24.06
N GLY A 201 4.16 -1.70 -24.69
CA GLY A 201 5.46 -2.05 -24.12
C GLY A 201 6.46 -0.90 -24.24
N LYS A 202 7.75 -1.21 -24.09
CA LYS A 202 8.82 -0.21 -23.94
C LYS A 202 9.73 -0.05 -25.17
N ASN A 203 9.39 -0.64 -26.32
CA ASN A 203 10.16 -0.55 -27.56
C ASN A 203 9.82 0.68 -28.41
N GLY A 204 8.73 1.36 -28.13
CA GLY A 204 8.29 2.58 -28.82
C GLY A 204 9.05 3.83 -28.37
N GLU A 205 8.58 5.00 -28.80
CA GLU A 205 9.19 6.29 -28.43
C GLU A 205 8.87 6.72 -26.97
N GLY A 206 7.85 6.12 -26.34
CA GLY A 206 7.44 6.40 -24.96
C GLY A 206 8.06 5.48 -23.91
N HIS A 207 7.56 5.55 -22.67
CA HIS A 207 8.00 4.72 -21.55
C HIS A 207 7.14 3.45 -21.34
N GLY A 208 6.26 3.16 -22.30
CA GLY A 208 5.25 2.11 -22.20
C GLY A 208 4.15 2.44 -21.19
N ASP A 209 3.20 1.52 -21.06
CA ASP A 209 2.12 1.59 -20.08
C ASP A 209 2.55 0.96 -18.75
N HIS A 210 2.13 1.58 -17.65
CA HIS A 210 2.42 1.14 -16.29
C HIS A 210 1.27 0.25 -15.81
N VAL A 211 1.41 -1.07 -15.94
CA VAL A 211 0.34 -2.03 -15.64
C VAL A 211 0.56 -2.70 -14.28
N TYR A 212 -0.28 -2.33 -13.32
CA TYR A 212 -0.33 -2.92 -11.98
C TYR A 212 -1.23 -4.16 -12.01
N TRP A 213 -0.59 -5.32 -12.14
CA TRP A 213 -1.26 -6.62 -12.25
C TRP A 213 -1.77 -7.11 -10.90
N GLN A 214 -2.97 -7.69 -10.86
CA GLN A 214 -3.48 -8.36 -9.65
C GLN A 214 -2.56 -9.53 -9.25
N GLY A 215 -1.93 -9.44 -8.08
CA GLY A 215 -0.80 -10.31 -7.72
C GLY A 215 -1.09 -11.82 -7.78
N HIS A 216 -2.24 -12.25 -7.26
CA HIS A 216 -2.62 -13.67 -7.21
C HIS A 216 -2.86 -14.32 -8.58
N ALA A 217 -3.01 -13.52 -9.65
CA ALA A 217 -3.20 -14.00 -11.01
C ALA A 217 -1.88 -14.15 -11.79
N SER A 218 -0.72 -14.03 -11.14
CA SER A 218 0.62 -14.20 -11.73
C SER A 218 0.82 -15.46 -12.60
N PRO A 219 0.23 -16.65 -12.30
CA PRO A 219 0.44 -17.84 -13.14
C PRO A 219 -0.02 -17.65 -14.59
N GLY A 220 -0.99 -16.77 -14.82
CA GLY A 220 -1.46 -16.44 -16.16
C GLY A 220 -0.43 -15.69 -17.00
N LEU A 221 0.22 -14.67 -16.43
CA LEU A 221 1.28 -13.93 -17.12
C LEU A 221 2.52 -14.80 -17.33
N TYR A 222 2.81 -15.73 -16.42
CA TYR A 222 3.87 -16.71 -16.61
C TYR A 222 3.55 -17.68 -17.75
N ALA A 223 2.32 -18.19 -17.82
CA ALA A 223 1.87 -19.02 -18.94
C ALA A 223 1.96 -18.25 -20.26
N ARG A 224 1.53 -16.99 -20.30
CA ARG A 224 1.62 -16.14 -21.50
C ARG A 224 3.06 -15.88 -21.91
N SER A 225 3.91 -15.48 -20.97
CA SER A 225 5.34 -15.23 -21.25
C SER A 225 6.07 -16.48 -21.73
N TRP A 226 5.65 -17.67 -21.29
CA TRP A 226 6.17 -18.92 -21.83
C TRP A 226 5.72 -19.14 -23.29
N MET A 227 4.44 -18.93 -23.61
CA MET A 227 3.94 -18.98 -24.99
C MET A 227 4.63 -17.95 -25.90
N GLU A 228 4.95 -16.76 -25.38
CA GLU A 228 5.72 -15.75 -26.11
C GLU A 228 7.20 -16.14 -26.32
N GLY A 229 7.69 -17.17 -25.61
CA GLY A 229 9.06 -17.67 -25.65
C GLY A 229 10.04 -16.93 -24.73
N ARG A 230 9.53 -16.21 -23.73
CA ARG A 230 10.33 -15.46 -22.75
C ARG A 230 10.81 -16.32 -21.57
N PHE A 231 10.14 -17.45 -21.31
CA PHE A 231 10.52 -18.40 -20.28
C PHE A 231 10.76 -19.79 -20.85
N SER A 232 11.64 -20.54 -20.19
CA SER A 232 11.82 -21.97 -20.46
C SER A 232 10.82 -22.80 -19.66
N ILE A 233 10.58 -24.03 -20.12
CA ILE A 233 9.81 -25.02 -19.35
C ILE A 233 10.42 -25.27 -17.96
N ASP A 234 11.76 -25.28 -17.85
CA ASP A 234 12.44 -25.47 -16.57
C ASP A 234 12.06 -24.37 -15.58
N LYS A 235 12.00 -23.12 -16.02
CA LYS A 235 11.59 -21.99 -15.17
C LYS A 235 10.13 -22.11 -14.73
N ILE A 236 9.24 -22.57 -15.62
CA ILE A 236 7.83 -22.83 -15.35
C ILE A 236 7.64 -23.94 -14.30
N GLU A 237 8.44 -25.01 -14.36
CA GLU A 237 8.45 -26.10 -13.35
C GLU A 237 8.96 -25.66 -11.96
N HIS A 238 9.64 -24.51 -11.88
CA HIS A 238 10.13 -23.90 -10.65
C HIS A 238 9.23 -22.76 -10.14
N PHE A 239 7.94 -22.75 -10.50
CA PHE A 239 6.97 -21.85 -9.89
C PHE A 239 7.00 -21.93 -8.35
N ARG A 240 7.15 -20.76 -7.71
CA ARG A 240 7.32 -20.58 -6.25
C ARG A 240 8.57 -21.24 -5.64
N ARG A 241 9.59 -21.52 -6.47
CA ARG A 241 10.85 -22.14 -6.05
C ARG A 241 12.01 -21.35 -6.62
N GLU A 242 12.51 -20.38 -5.85
CA GLU A 242 13.49 -19.39 -6.35
C GLU A 242 14.73 -19.22 -5.47
N ALA A 243 14.80 -19.87 -4.30
CA ALA A 243 15.93 -19.69 -3.38
C ALA A 243 17.28 -20.18 -3.96
N PHE A 244 17.27 -21.21 -4.81
CA PHE A 244 18.48 -21.84 -5.36
C PHE A 244 18.33 -22.25 -6.82
N THR A 245 17.30 -21.76 -7.51
CA THR A 245 16.94 -22.10 -8.88
C THR A 245 16.46 -20.86 -9.60
N ASP A 246 16.61 -20.81 -10.93
CA ASP A 246 15.98 -19.78 -11.75
C ASP A 246 14.48 -20.08 -11.89
N GLY A 247 13.74 -19.80 -10.83
CA GLY A 247 12.31 -20.02 -10.72
C GLY A 247 11.47 -18.78 -10.93
N LEU A 248 10.18 -18.91 -10.62
CA LEU A 248 9.21 -17.82 -10.72
C LEU A 248 8.71 -17.46 -9.32
N SER A 249 8.76 -16.18 -8.99
CA SER A 249 8.19 -15.67 -7.74
C SER A 249 6.69 -15.95 -7.67
N SER A 250 6.13 -16.00 -6.46
CA SER A 250 4.69 -16.18 -6.27
C SER A 250 3.85 -15.05 -6.87
N TYR A 251 4.35 -13.82 -6.80
CA TYR A 251 3.61 -12.59 -7.11
C TYR A 251 4.57 -11.55 -7.75
N PRO A 252 4.06 -10.37 -8.14
CA PRO A 252 4.89 -9.29 -8.68
C PRO A 252 5.90 -8.76 -7.66
N HIS A 253 7.11 -9.32 -7.68
CA HIS A 253 8.22 -8.94 -6.80
C HIS A 253 9.41 -8.48 -7.66
N PRO A 254 9.53 -7.18 -7.98
CA PRO A 254 10.65 -6.65 -8.76
C PRO A 254 12.01 -6.92 -8.12
N ARG A 255 12.08 -7.04 -6.78
CA ARG A 255 13.32 -7.40 -6.10
C ARG A 255 13.80 -8.81 -6.43
N LEU A 256 12.87 -9.74 -6.65
CA LEU A 256 13.15 -11.15 -6.91
C LEU A 256 13.25 -11.46 -8.42
N MET A 257 12.47 -10.75 -9.25
CA MET A 257 12.51 -10.85 -10.72
C MET A 257 12.77 -9.48 -11.36
N PRO A 258 14.02 -8.97 -11.26
CA PRO A 258 14.39 -7.58 -11.55
C PRO A 258 14.25 -7.09 -12.99
N GLU A 259 14.05 -8.02 -13.92
CA GLU A 259 13.89 -7.78 -15.36
C GLU A 259 12.46 -8.06 -15.85
N TYR A 260 11.57 -8.50 -14.96
CA TYR A 260 10.23 -8.93 -15.32
C TYR A 260 9.15 -8.12 -14.60
N TRP A 261 9.08 -8.20 -13.27
CA TRP A 261 8.04 -7.51 -12.50
C TRP A 261 8.39 -6.05 -12.26
N GLU A 262 7.38 -5.19 -12.25
CA GLU A 262 7.55 -3.74 -12.15
C GLU A 262 6.94 -3.15 -10.88
N TYR A 263 5.74 -3.57 -10.50
CA TYR A 263 4.96 -3.00 -9.41
C TYR A 263 4.47 -4.08 -8.44
N PRO A 264 4.81 -4.01 -7.14
CA PRO A 264 4.25 -4.89 -6.12
C PRO A 264 2.80 -4.58 -5.81
N THR A 265 1.94 -5.60 -5.84
CA THR A 265 0.48 -5.43 -5.71
C THR A 265 -0.21 -6.47 -4.83
N VAL A 266 0.52 -7.45 -4.29
CA VAL A 266 -0.11 -8.55 -3.55
C VAL A 266 -0.50 -8.17 -2.12
N SER A 267 0.16 -7.16 -1.53
CA SER A 267 -0.39 -6.49 -0.35
C SER A 267 -1.53 -5.60 -0.84
N MET A 268 -2.76 -6.08 -0.65
CA MET A 268 -3.98 -5.47 -1.15
C MET A 268 -4.13 -4.05 -0.59
N GLY A 269 -4.74 -3.15 -1.38
CA GLY A 269 -4.91 -1.74 -1.01
C GLY A 269 -3.76 -0.85 -1.48
N LEU A 270 -2.50 -1.29 -1.34
CA LEU A 270 -1.33 -0.47 -1.71
C LEU A 270 -1.26 -0.18 -3.22
N GLY A 271 -1.76 -1.10 -4.05
CA GLY A 271 -1.73 -0.98 -5.51
C GLY A 271 -2.51 0.23 -6.03
N ALA A 272 -3.69 0.52 -5.46
CA ALA A 272 -4.51 1.65 -5.90
C ALA A 272 -3.81 2.99 -5.61
N MET A 273 -3.33 3.15 -4.38
CA MET A 273 -2.66 4.37 -3.93
C MET A 273 -1.39 4.64 -4.73
N THR A 274 -0.54 3.62 -4.89
CA THR A 274 0.70 3.75 -5.67
C THR A 274 0.44 3.98 -7.16
N ALA A 275 -0.58 3.39 -7.76
CA ALA A 275 -0.98 3.66 -9.14
C ALA A 275 -1.49 5.10 -9.33
N ILE A 276 -2.30 5.62 -8.41
CA ILE A 276 -2.76 7.02 -8.43
C ILE A 276 -1.56 7.97 -8.36
N ARG A 277 -0.61 7.72 -7.44
CA ARG A 277 0.60 8.53 -7.31
C ARG A 277 1.53 8.39 -8.50
N GLN A 278 1.64 7.22 -9.12
CA GLN A 278 2.40 7.04 -10.36
C GLN A 278 1.80 7.84 -11.52
N ALA A 279 0.47 7.87 -11.66
CA ALA A 279 -0.21 8.65 -12.69
C ALA A 279 0.00 10.16 -12.48
N ARG A 280 -0.08 10.62 -11.23
CA ARG A 280 0.26 12.00 -10.84
C ARG A 280 1.73 12.31 -11.11
N PHE A 281 2.64 11.40 -10.79
CA PHE A 281 4.07 11.62 -10.97
C PHE A 281 4.46 11.70 -12.45
N ASN A 282 3.80 10.95 -13.34
CA ASN A 282 3.93 11.15 -14.79
C ASN A 282 3.59 12.61 -15.18
N ARG A 283 2.48 13.17 -14.66
CA ARG A 283 2.12 14.58 -14.88
C ARG A 283 3.16 15.54 -14.31
N TYR A 284 3.68 15.26 -13.11
CA TYR A 284 4.76 16.05 -12.49
C TYR A 284 5.99 16.11 -13.38
N LEU A 285 6.49 14.95 -13.85
CA LEU A 285 7.67 14.88 -14.71
C LEU A 285 7.48 15.65 -16.02
N ARG A 286 6.33 15.48 -16.67
CA ARG A 286 5.98 16.19 -17.90
C ARG A 286 5.88 17.71 -17.69
N ASP A 287 5.11 18.14 -16.69
CA ASP A 287 4.87 19.57 -16.41
C ASP A 287 6.15 20.29 -15.98
N ARG A 288 7.09 19.56 -15.37
CA ARG A 288 8.45 20.03 -15.02
C ARG A 288 9.42 20.04 -16.21
N GLY A 289 9.03 19.49 -17.36
CA GLY A 289 9.89 19.34 -18.54
C GLY A 289 11.04 18.35 -18.34
N ILE A 290 10.88 17.39 -17.42
CA ILE A 290 11.90 16.40 -17.06
C ILE A 290 11.96 15.28 -18.09
N VAL A 291 10.80 14.74 -18.46
CA VAL A 291 10.63 13.71 -19.48
C VAL A 291 9.17 13.75 -19.97
N ASP A 292 8.93 13.45 -21.25
CA ASP A 292 7.58 13.38 -21.78
C ASP A 292 6.95 12.02 -21.44
N THR A 293 5.78 12.05 -20.81
CA THR A 293 5.02 10.87 -20.41
C THR A 293 3.62 10.86 -21.00
N ASP A 294 3.31 11.69 -21.99
CA ASP A 294 1.95 11.81 -22.54
C ASP A 294 1.48 10.54 -23.28
N SER A 295 2.43 9.71 -23.74
CA SER A 295 2.16 8.40 -24.35
C SER A 295 2.03 7.25 -23.34
N SER A 296 2.28 7.49 -22.05
CA SER A 296 2.22 6.47 -21.00
C SER A 296 0.95 6.60 -20.17
N ARG A 297 0.24 5.49 -19.95
CA ARG A 297 -0.92 5.40 -19.06
C ARG A 297 -0.67 4.43 -17.91
N VAL A 298 -1.34 4.67 -16.79
CA VAL A 298 -1.36 3.78 -15.64
C VAL A 298 -2.64 2.97 -15.65
N TRP A 299 -2.49 1.65 -15.57
CA TRP A 299 -3.59 0.69 -15.55
C TRP A 299 -3.49 -0.13 -14.26
N TYR A 300 -4.56 -0.18 -13.47
CA TYR A 300 -4.58 -0.97 -12.25
C TYR A 300 -5.68 -2.03 -12.28
N PHE A 301 -5.31 -3.29 -12.06
CA PHE A 301 -6.25 -4.40 -11.92
C PHE A 301 -6.47 -4.74 -10.44
N MET A 302 -7.65 -4.39 -9.93
CA MET A 302 -8.05 -4.55 -8.54
C MET A 302 -9.11 -5.65 -8.39
N GLY A 303 -9.09 -6.38 -7.28
CA GLY A 303 -10.24 -7.20 -6.88
C GLY A 303 -11.36 -6.33 -6.30
N ASP A 304 -12.62 -6.71 -6.47
CA ASP A 304 -13.71 -6.06 -5.73
C ASP A 304 -13.59 -6.23 -4.21
N GLY A 305 -13.19 -7.42 -3.72
CA GLY A 305 -12.94 -7.65 -2.29
C GLY A 305 -11.77 -6.82 -1.72
N GLU A 306 -10.80 -6.44 -2.55
CA GLU A 306 -9.69 -5.58 -2.16
C GLU A 306 -10.13 -4.12 -1.90
N SER A 307 -11.29 -3.71 -2.42
CA SER A 307 -11.83 -2.37 -2.13
C SER A 307 -12.25 -2.16 -0.68
N ASP A 308 -12.29 -3.21 0.15
CA ASP A 308 -12.49 -3.11 1.60
C ASP A 308 -11.26 -2.53 2.32
N GLU A 309 -10.05 -2.62 1.74
CA GLU A 309 -8.86 -1.98 2.30
C GLU A 309 -8.99 -0.45 2.20
N PRO A 310 -8.80 0.32 3.30
CA PRO A 310 -8.92 1.77 3.28
C PRO A 310 -8.09 2.46 2.19
N GLU A 311 -6.87 1.95 1.96
CA GLU A 311 -5.90 2.43 0.99
C GLU A 311 -6.43 2.35 -0.45
N SER A 312 -7.30 1.38 -0.76
CA SER A 312 -7.88 1.18 -2.10
C SER A 312 -8.69 2.39 -2.58
N LEU A 313 -9.35 3.08 -1.66
CA LEU A 313 -10.35 4.12 -1.97
C LEU A 313 -10.02 5.50 -1.36
N SER A 314 -8.93 5.63 -0.63
CA SER A 314 -8.59 6.86 0.10
C SER A 314 -8.19 8.04 -0.80
N GLU A 315 -7.68 7.77 -2.01
CA GLU A 315 -7.14 8.81 -2.90
C GLU A 315 -7.97 9.08 -4.16
N LEU A 316 -9.22 8.62 -4.22
CA LEU A 316 -10.08 8.83 -5.38
C LEU A 316 -10.26 10.33 -5.71
N THR A 317 -10.44 11.17 -4.68
CA THR A 317 -10.67 12.61 -4.88
C THR A 317 -9.42 13.34 -5.35
N LEU A 318 -8.22 12.90 -4.96
CA LEU A 318 -6.95 13.43 -5.48
C LEU A 318 -6.88 13.24 -7.00
N ALA A 319 -7.16 12.02 -7.48
CA ALA A 319 -7.08 11.70 -8.90
C ALA A 319 -8.02 12.56 -9.75
N SER A 320 -9.23 12.83 -9.25
CA SER A 320 -10.17 13.73 -9.93
C SER A 320 -9.78 15.20 -9.83
N ARG A 321 -9.35 15.68 -8.65
CA ARG A 321 -8.91 17.07 -8.44
C ARG A 321 -7.79 17.46 -9.39
N GLU A 322 -6.88 16.52 -9.66
CA GLU A 322 -5.74 16.74 -10.55
C GLU A 322 -5.99 16.28 -12.00
N GLY A 323 -7.21 15.84 -12.32
CA GLY A 323 -7.62 15.49 -13.67
C GLY A 323 -6.79 14.37 -14.30
N LEU A 324 -6.48 13.32 -13.53
CA LEU A 324 -5.60 12.21 -13.92
C LEU A 324 -6.24 11.28 -14.97
N ASP A 325 -6.48 11.79 -16.17
CA ASP A 325 -7.01 11.05 -17.33
C ASP A 325 -6.00 10.10 -17.98
N ASN A 326 -4.80 10.00 -17.42
CA ASN A 326 -3.80 8.96 -17.70
C ASN A 326 -3.93 7.76 -16.74
N LEU A 327 -4.93 7.71 -15.87
CA LEU A 327 -5.21 6.60 -14.95
C LEU A 327 -6.49 5.86 -15.34
N THR A 328 -6.43 4.53 -15.33
CA THR A 328 -7.61 3.67 -15.41
C THR A 328 -7.52 2.52 -14.40
N ILE A 329 -8.50 2.44 -13.50
CA ILE A 329 -8.65 1.31 -12.57
C ILE A 329 -9.68 0.34 -13.16
N ILE A 330 -9.36 -0.93 -13.20
CA ILE A 330 -10.25 -2.03 -13.59
C ILE A 330 -10.53 -2.83 -12.33
N VAL A 331 -11.77 -2.80 -11.88
CA VAL A 331 -12.23 -3.64 -10.77
C VAL A 331 -12.84 -4.91 -11.33
N ASN A 332 -12.22 -6.04 -11.01
CA ASN A 332 -12.73 -7.35 -11.33
C ASN A 332 -13.86 -7.72 -10.34
N CYS A 333 -15.08 -7.38 -10.70
CA CYS A 333 -16.29 -7.62 -9.91
C CYS A 333 -16.80 -9.06 -10.09
N ASN A 334 -16.06 -10.02 -9.55
CA ASN A 334 -16.50 -11.42 -9.49
C ASN A 334 -17.48 -11.69 -8.32
N LEU A 335 -17.75 -10.66 -7.52
CA LEU A 335 -18.63 -10.58 -6.35
C LEU A 335 -18.13 -11.35 -5.12
N GLN A 336 -16.96 -12.00 -5.19
CA GLN A 336 -16.44 -12.88 -4.15
C GLN A 336 -15.09 -12.41 -3.61
N ARG A 337 -14.95 -12.50 -2.29
CA ARG A 337 -13.66 -12.55 -1.60
C ARG A 337 -13.31 -14.00 -1.23
N LEU A 338 -12.31 -14.17 -0.38
CA LEU A 338 -11.74 -15.45 0.02
C LEU A 338 -12.80 -16.44 0.55
N ASP A 339 -13.63 -15.98 1.48
CA ASP A 339 -14.57 -16.82 2.25
C ASP A 339 -16.05 -16.63 1.88
N GLY A 340 -16.34 -15.97 0.76
CA GLY A 340 -17.72 -15.76 0.29
C GLY A 340 -17.90 -14.43 -0.45
N PRO A 341 -19.16 -13.97 -0.64
CA PRO A 341 -19.44 -12.71 -1.31
C PRO A 341 -18.82 -11.48 -0.60
N VAL A 342 -18.48 -10.45 -1.38
CA VAL A 342 -18.03 -9.15 -0.84
C VAL A 342 -19.18 -8.41 -0.15
N ARG A 343 -20.35 -8.38 -0.81
CA ARG A 343 -21.58 -7.74 -0.34
C ARG A 343 -22.80 -8.64 -0.53
N GLY A 344 -22.89 -9.74 0.23
CA GLY A 344 -23.95 -10.74 0.01
C GLY A 344 -25.38 -10.21 0.00
N ASN A 345 -25.68 -9.16 0.80
CA ASN A 345 -27.03 -8.60 0.97
C ASN A 345 -27.26 -7.31 0.15
N THR A 346 -26.25 -6.79 -0.55
CA THR A 346 -26.33 -5.55 -1.33
C THR A 346 -25.62 -5.73 -2.68
N LYS A 347 -25.24 -4.65 -3.37
CA LYS A 347 -24.56 -4.71 -4.67
C LYS A 347 -23.24 -3.95 -4.68
N ILE A 348 -22.11 -4.66 -4.64
CA ILE A 348 -20.77 -4.05 -4.61
C ILE A 348 -20.51 -3.17 -5.84
N VAL A 349 -20.99 -3.58 -7.01
CA VAL A 349 -20.85 -2.80 -8.25
C VAL A 349 -21.56 -1.45 -8.14
N GLN A 350 -22.75 -1.39 -7.52
CA GLN A 350 -23.46 -0.12 -7.34
C GLN A 350 -22.80 0.73 -6.25
N GLU A 351 -22.36 0.11 -5.15
CA GLU A 351 -21.59 0.80 -4.10
C GLU A 351 -20.34 1.47 -4.68
N LEU A 352 -19.54 0.73 -5.45
CA LEU A 352 -18.34 1.26 -6.09
C LEU A 352 -18.69 2.32 -7.14
N ALA A 353 -19.70 2.07 -7.99
CA ALA A 353 -20.13 3.07 -8.98
C ALA A 353 -20.49 4.40 -8.31
N ALA A 354 -21.24 4.37 -7.19
CA ALA A 354 -21.62 5.56 -6.45
C ALA A 354 -20.40 6.26 -5.83
N ARG A 355 -19.49 5.52 -5.17
CA ARG A 355 -18.27 6.08 -4.56
C ARG A 355 -17.37 6.75 -5.60
N PHE A 356 -17.10 6.08 -6.71
CA PHE A 356 -16.26 6.62 -7.78
C PHE A 356 -16.92 7.83 -8.48
N THR A 357 -18.24 7.76 -8.74
CA THR A 357 -19.00 8.89 -9.30
C THR A 357 -18.97 10.09 -8.37
N GLY A 358 -19.22 9.88 -7.07
CA GLY A 358 -19.14 10.92 -6.04
C GLY A 358 -17.74 11.54 -5.90
N ALA A 359 -16.70 10.75 -6.16
CA ALA A 359 -15.33 11.23 -6.21
C ALA A 359 -14.95 11.92 -7.53
N GLY A 360 -15.85 12.04 -8.51
CA GLY A 360 -15.63 12.75 -9.78
C GLY A 360 -15.05 11.91 -10.93
N TRP A 361 -15.02 10.57 -10.79
CA TRP A 361 -14.48 9.68 -11.81
C TRP A 361 -15.44 9.44 -12.97
N ASN A 362 -14.88 9.06 -14.12
CA ASN A 362 -15.66 8.42 -15.17
C ASN A 362 -15.90 6.95 -14.80
N VAL A 363 -17.16 6.52 -14.65
CA VAL A 363 -17.51 5.14 -14.29
C VAL A 363 -18.06 4.41 -15.51
N ILE A 364 -17.43 3.29 -15.88
CA ILE A 364 -17.87 2.40 -16.95
C ILE A 364 -18.25 1.05 -16.34
N LYS A 365 -19.53 0.71 -16.36
CA LYS A 365 -20.05 -0.60 -15.97
C LYS A 365 -20.03 -1.53 -17.18
N CYS A 366 -19.31 -2.64 -17.04
CA CYS A 366 -19.18 -3.70 -18.04
C CYS A 366 -19.75 -4.99 -17.43
N LEU A 367 -21.08 -5.10 -17.44
CA LEU A 367 -21.84 -6.06 -16.65
C LEU A 367 -22.25 -7.31 -17.43
N TRP A 368 -22.83 -7.11 -18.61
CA TRP A 368 -23.51 -8.16 -19.38
C TRP A 368 -22.83 -8.36 -20.73
N GLY A 369 -22.66 -9.61 -21.16
CA GLY A 369 -22.15 -9.94 -22.48
C GLY A 369 -23.17 -9.63 -23.59
N ARG A 370 -22.85 -10.00 -24.83
CA ARG A 370 -23.69 -9.68 -26.00
C ARG A 370 -24.92 -10.57 -26.14
N MET A 371 -24.98 -11.74 -25.51
CA MET A 371 -26.18 -12.59 -25.50
C MET A 371 -27.37 -11.93 -24.80
N TRP A 372 -27.11 -10.97 -23.91
CA TRP A 372 -28.13 -10.21 -23.20
C TRP A 372 -28.76 -9.08 -24.03
N ASP A 373 -28.12 -8.63 -25.12
CA ASP A 373 -28.60 -7.48 -25.89
C ASP A 373 -30.01 -7.64 -26.48
N PRO A 374 -30.36 -8.79 -27.10
CA PRO A 374 -31.71 -8.98 -27.62
C PRO A 374 -32.77 -8.93 -26.52
N LEU A 375 -32.43 -9.41 -25.30
CA LEU A 375 -33.34 -9.39 -24.16
C LEU A 375 -33.57 -7.97 -23.65
N PHE A 376 -32.50 -7.18 -23.49
CA PHE A 376 -32.64 -5.77 -23.10
C PHE A 376 -33.32 -4.92 -24.17
N ALA A 377 -33.13 -5.22 -25.45
CA ALA A 377 -33.83 -4.55 -26.54
C ALA A 377 -35.33 -4.91 -26.56
N ALA A 378 -35.69 -6.14 -26.17
CA ALA A 378 -37.08 -6.59 -26.04
C ALA A 378 -37.76 -6.11 -24.73
N ASP A 379 -36.98 -5.76 -23.71
CA ASP A 379 -37.44 -5.27 -22.41
C ASP A 379 -37.91 -3.79 -22.46
N VAL A 380 -38.95 -3.51 -23.25
CA VAL A 380 -39.48 -2.15 -23.48
C VAL A 380 -39.94 -1.48 -22.17
N GLN A 381 -40.38 -2.28 -21.19
CA GLN A 381 -40.86 -1.81 -19.89
C GLN A 381 -39.76 -1.70 -18.83
N GLY A 382 -38.53 -2.17 -19.11
CA GLY A 382 -37.42 -2.14 -18.16
C GLY A 382 -37.54 -3.15 -16.99
N LEU A 383 -38.40 -4.17 -17.13
CA LEU A 383 -38.67 -5.17 -16.09
C LEU A 383 -37.47 -6.07 -15.83
N LEU A 384 -36.73 -6.46 -16.88
CA LEU A 384 -35.53 -7.29 -16.75
C LEU A 384 -34.41 -6.48 -16.09
N ALA A 385 -34.20 -5.24 -16.54
CA ALA A 385 -33.23 -4.35 -15.93
C ALA A 385 -33.53 -4.10 -14.44
N ALA A 386 -34.80 -3.86 -14.09
CA ALA A 386 -35.23 -3.70 -12.70
C ALA A 386 -35.06 -4.99 -11.89
N ARG A 387 -35.39 -6.15 -12.48
CA ARG A 387 -35.21 -7.45 -11.82
C ARG A 387 -33.77 -7.70 -11.45
N LEU A 388 -32.84 -7.49 -12.38
CA LEU A 388 -31.40 -7.66 -12.16
C LEU A 388 -30.85 -6.65 -11.14
N ALA A 389 -31.33 -5.40 -11.17
CA ALA A 389 -30.94 -4.38 -10.21
C ALA A 389 -31.39 -4.71 -8.76
N ASN A 390 -32.53 -5.38 -8.60
CA ASN A 390 -33.09 -5.75 -7.30
C ASN A 390 -32.52 -7.05 -6.72
N LEU A 391 -31.68 -7.79 -7.45
CA LEU A 391 -30.98 -8.95 -6.91
C LEU A 391 -29.84 -8.50 -6.00
N THR A 392 -29.78 -9.05 -4.79
CA THR A 392 -28.57 -9.01 -3.97
C THR A 392 -27.43 -9.73 -4.69
N ASP A 393 -26.16 -9.38 -4.42
CA ASP A 393 -25.05 -10.11 -5.03
C ASP A 393 -25.01 -11.58 -4.62
N GLY A 394 -25.53 -11.94 -3.43
CA GLY A 394 -25.68 -13.32 -3.00
C GLY A 394 -26.68 -14.10 -3.88
N ASP A 395 -27.85 -13.53 -4.15
CA ASP A 395 -28.83 -14.13 -5.05
C ASP A 395 -28.34 -14.16 -6.49
N GLU A 396 -27.68 -13.09 -6.95
CA GLU A 396 -27.10 -13.03 -8.28
C GLU A 396 -26.07 -14.16 -8.47
N GLN A 397 -25.13 -14.34 -7.54
CA GLN A 397 -24.16 -15.44 -7.62
C GLN A 397 -24.82 -16.82 -7.66
N ARG A 398 -25.86 -17.02 -6.84
CA ARG A 398 -26.61 -18.29 -6.80
C ARG A 398 -27.32 -18.54 -8.13
N LEU A 399 -28.02 -17.54 -8.67
CA LEU A 399 -28.79 -17.67 -9.90
C LEU A 399 -27.88 -17.84 -11.13
N MET A 400 -26.78 -17.09 -11.21
CA MET A 400 -25.84 -17.17 -12.33
C MET A 400 -25.01 -18.46 -12.36
N THR A 401 -25.16 -19.33 -11.35
CA THR A 401 -24.53 -20.66 -11.29
C THR A 401 -25.55 -21.79 -11.09
N ALA A 402 -26.84 -21.49 -11.26
CA ALA A 402 -27.92 -22.45 -11.14
C ALA A 402 -28.20 -23.17 -12.46
N SER A 403 -29.02 -24.21 -12.42
CA SER A 403 -29.51 -24.88 -13.62
C SER A 403 -30.50 -24.00 -14.38
N GLY A 404 -30.64 -24.21 -15.69
CA GLY A 404 -31.55 -23.44 -16.54
C GLY A 404 -33.01 -23.45 -16.04
N GLU A 405 -33.49 -24.56 -15.48
CA GLU A 405 -34.81 -24.64 -14.84
C GLU A 405 -34.99 -23.61 -13.70
N VAL A 406 -33.96 -23.48 -12.85
CA VAL A 406 -33.98 -22.55 -11.71
C VAL A 406 -33.87 -21.12 -12.21
N ILE A 407 -33.00 -20.86 -13.19
CA ILE A 407 -32.86 -19.55 -13.84
C ILE A 407 -34.22 -19.10 -14.40
N ARG A 408 -34.87 -19.95 -15.20
CA ARG A 408 -36.19 -19.66 -15.78
C ARG A 408 -37.23 -19.34 -14.71
N LYS A 409 -37.28 -20.16 -13.67
CA LYS A 409 -38.31 -20.04 -12.61
C LYS A 409 -38.09 -18.85 -11.69
N GLU A 410 -36.84 -18.55 -11.33
CA GLU A 410 -36.53 -17.57 -10.29
C GLU A 410 -36.05 -16.23 -10.83
N LEU A 411 -35.28 -16.19 -11.93
CA LEU A 411 -34.86 -14.94 -12.56
C LEU A 411 -36.01 -14.35 -13.40
N PHE A 412 -36.61 -15.17 -14.26
CA PHE A 412 -37.70 -14.77 -15.17
C PHE A 412 -39.08 -15.10 -14.59
N ASN A 413 -39.32 -14.65 -13.35
CA ASN A 413 -40.40 -15.14 -12.49
C ASN A 413 -41.77 -14.46 -12.65
N SER A 414 -41.96 -13.63 -13.68
CA SER A 414 -43.25 -13.00 -14.03
C SER A 414 -43.66 -13.37 -15.45
N PRO A 415 -44.96 -13.28 -15.82
CA PRO A 415 -45.40 -13.59 -17.18
C PRO A 415 -44.65 -12.81 -18.27
N ASP A 416 -44.41 -11.52 -18.05
CA ASP A 416 -43.68 -10.66 -18.99
C ASP A 416 -42.21 -11.08 -19.09
N LEU A 417 -41.54 -11.35 -17.96
CA LEU A 417 -40.14 -11.79 -17.95
C LEU A 417 -39.97 -13.19 -18.56
N ALA A 418 -40.89 -14.12 -18.26
CA ALA A 418 -40.88 -15.47 -18.82
C ALA A 418 -41.00 -15.44 -20.34
N SER A 419 -41.87 -14.58 -20.88
CA SER A 419 -42.07 -14.42 -22.32
C SER A 419 -40.79 -14.00 -23.07
N LEU A 420 -39.88 -13.28 -22.41
CA LEU A 420 -38.59 -12.89 -23.01
C LEU A 420 -37.71 -14.10 -23.31
N VAL A 421 -37.88 -15.22 -22.60
CA VAL A 421 -37.00 -16.40 -22.68
C VAL A 421 -37.73 -17.70 -23.04
N ASP A 422 -39.01 -17.64 -23.41
CA ASP A 422 -39.81 -18.81 -23.82
C ASP A 422 -39.19 -19.60 -24.99
N HIS A 423 -38.41 -18.91 -25.83
CA HIS A 423 -37.73 -19.49 -26.98
C HIS A 423 -36.36 -20.12 -26.66
N LEU A 424 -35.82 -19.88 -25.47
CA LEU A 424 -34.52 -20.40 -25.03
C LEU A 424 -34.71 -21.72 -24.28
N SER A 425 -33.86 -22.71 -24.55
CA SER A 425 -33.72 -23.93 -23.76
C SER A 425 -33.00 -23.67 -22.43
N ASP A 426 -33.04 -24.63 -21.51
CA ASP A 426 -32.37 -24.51 -20.22
C ASP A 426 -30.83 -24.42 -20.36
N SER A 427 -30.24 -25.13 -21.32
CA SER A 427 -28.81 -25.00 -21.64
C SER A 427 -28.45 -23.63 -22.24
N GLU A 428 -29.36 -23.03 -23.02
CA GLU A 428 -29.14 -21.67 -23.54
C GLU A 428 -29.28 -20.62 -22.44
N LEU A 429 -30.11 -20.86 -21.42
CA LEU A 429 -30.18 -20.02 -20.22
C LEU A 429 -28.92 -20.11 -19.38
N GLU A 430 -28.36 -21.31 -19.19
CA GLU A 430 -27.08 -21.50 -18.51
C GLU A 430 -25.96 -20.74 -19.25
N ALA A 431 -25.90 -20.87 -20.58
CA ALA A 431 -24.95 -20.13 -21.41
C ALA A 431 -25.13 -18.60 -21.32
N LEU A 432 -26.37 -18.12 -21.30
CA LEU A 432 -26.69 -16.70 -21.09
C LEU A 432 -26.15 -16.19 -19.74
N THR A 433 -26.31 -16.95 -18.67
CA THR A 433 -25.80 -16.57 -17.34
C THR A 433 -24.28 -16.68 -17.18
N ASP A 434 -23.61 -17.43 -18.05
CA ASP A 434 -22.14 -17.42 -18.15
C ASP A 434 -21.59 -16.23 -18.96
N ASP A 435 -22.43 -15.62 -19.82
CA ASP A 435 -22.08 -14.49 -20.69
C ASP A 435 -22.07 -13.14 -19.95
N MET A 436 -21.07 -12.96 -19.10
CA MET A 436 -20.84 -11.72 -18.34
C MET A 436 -19.94 -10.75 -19.11
N GLY A 437 -20.14 -9.45 -18.91
CA GLY A 437 -19.41 -8.40 -19.64
C GLY A 437 -17.90 -8.47 -19.44
N GLY A 438 -17.41 -8.89 -18.27
CA GLY A 438 -15.99 -9.12 -17.99
C GLY A 438 -15.38 -10.34 -18.70
N HIS A 439 -16.16 -11.09 -19.48
CA HIS A 439 -15.70 -12.21 -20.32
C HIS A 439 -15.94 -12.00 -21.81
N ASP A 440 -16.62 -10.93 -22.22
CA ASP A 440 -16.87 -10.61 -23.62
C ASP A 440 -15.77 -9.67 -24.17
N LEU A 441 -15.02 -10.16 -25.17
CA LEU A 441 -13.92 -9.44 -25.80
C LEU A 441 -14.32 -8.04 -26.32
N HIS A 442 -15.53 -7.91 -26.88
CA HIS A 442 -16.01 -6.67 -27.50
C HIS A 442 -16.38 -5.64 -26.43
N ARG A 443 -17.06 -6.09 -25.36
CA ARG A 443 -17.43 -5.22 -24.23
C ARG A 443 -16.20 -4.64 -23.55
N ILE A 444 -15.21 -5.49 -23.28
CA ILE A 444 -13.96 -5.08 -22.64
C ILE A 444 -13.20 -4.10 -23.51
N TYR A 445 -13.06 -4.38 -24.81
CA TYR A 445 -12.39 -3.47 -25.73
C TYR A 445 -13.10 -2.11 -25.81
N SER A 446 -14.44 -2.12 -25.90
CA SER A 446 -15.26 -0.90 -25.87
C SER A 446 -15.01 -0.09 -24.60
N ALA A 447 -14.99 -0.74 -23.43
CA ALA A 447 -14.69 -0.10 -22.15
C ALA A 447 -13.29 0.51 -22.12
N TYR A 448 -12.26 -0.20 -22.59
CA TYR A 448 -10.89 0.31 -22.68
C TYR A 448 -10.76 1.50 -23.64
N LYS A 449 -11.37 1.44 -24.82
CA LYS A 449 -11.39 2.56 -25.77
C LYS A 449 -12.10 3.78 -25.20
N SER A 450 -13.22 3.58 -24.51
CA SER A 450 -13.94 4.66 -23.84
C SER A 450 -13.11 5.27 -22.69
N ALA A 451 -12.38 4.47 -21.93
CA ALA A 451 -11.49 4.96 -20.87
C ALA A 451 -10.35 5.83 -21.43
N ILE A 452 -9.73 5.42 -22.54
CA ILE A 452 -8.67 6.18 -23.22
C ILE A 452 -9.20 7.49 -23.82
N ALA A 453 -10.42 7.46 -24.36
CA ALA A 453 -11.08 8.61 -24.94
C ALA A 453 -11.51 9.64 -23.88
N CYS A 454 -11.73 9.22 -22.63
CA CYS A 454 -12.05 10.12 -21.53
C CYS A 454 -10.84 11.02 -21.20
N LYS A 455 -11.07 12.34 -21.16
CA LYS A 455 -10.06 13.36 -20.84
C LYS A 455 -10.49 14.22 -19.65
N GLY A 456 -9.51 14.76 -18.92
CA GLY A 456 -9.69 15.66 -17.79
C GLY A 456 -10.13 15.01 -16.47
N ARG A 457 -10.32 13.69 -16.41
CA ARG A 457 -10.63 12.94 -15.19
C ARG A 457 -10.21 11.46 -15.31
N PRO A 458 -9.92 10.77 -14.20
CA PRO A 458 -9.62 9.35 -14.21
C PRO A 458 -10.85 8.49 -14.54
N THR A 459 -10.61 7.24 -14.97
CA THR A 459 -11.67 6.27 -15.28
C THR A 459 -11.59 5.04 -14.38
N VAL A 460 -12.76 4.54 -13.95
CA VAL A 460 -12.91 3.19 -13.38
C VAL A 460 -13.77 2.33 -14.31
N ILE A 461 -13.36 1.09 -14.51
CA ILE A 461 -14.14 0.06 -15.20
C ILE A 461 -14.55 -0.97 -14.16
N LEU A 462 -15.85 -1.14 -13.96
CA LEU A 462 -16.44 -2.16 -13.09
C LEU A 462 -16.82 -3.34 -13.97
N ALA A 463 -15.95 -4.34 -14.04
CA ALA A 463 -16.09 -5.49 -14.92
C ALA A 463 -16.70 -6.66 -14.17
N ARG A 464 -17.96 -6.99 -14.46
CA ARG A 464 -18.64 -8.15 -13.88
C ARG A 464 -18.07 -9.42 -14.46
N SER A 465 -17.50 -10.29 -13.64
CA SER A 465 -16.88 -11.55 -14.09
C SER A 465 -17.32 -12.74 -13.23
N ILE A 466 -16.83 -13.93 -13.51
CA ILE A 466 -17.16 -15.14 -12.74
C ILE A 466 -15.86 -15.70 -12.18
N LYS A 467 -15.80 -15.88 -10.86
CA LYS A 467 -14.61 -16.45 -10.21
C LYS A 467 -14.40 -17.88 -10.69
N GLY A 468 -13.20 -18.21 -11.17
CA GLY A 468 -12.94 -19.54 -11.75
C GLY A 468 -13.60 -19.80 -13.11
N TYR A 469 -13.95 -18.74 -13.84
CA TYR A 469 -14.58 -18.84 -15.17
C TYR A 469 -13.80 -19.72 -16.14
N GLY A 470 -14.52 -20.49 -16.94
CA GLY A 470 -13.94 -21.35 -17.97
C GLY A 470 -13.32 -22.65 -17.46
N LEU A 471 -13.19 -22.88 -16.14
CA LEU A 471 -12.61 -24.10 -15.55
C LEU A 471 -13.63 -25.21 -15.23
N GLY A 472 -14.89 -24.99 -15.60
CA GLY A 472 -15.99 -25.93 -15.37
C GLY A 472 -16.76 -25.70 -14.05
N PRO A 473 -17.83 -26.48 -13.83
CA PRO A 473 -18.85 -26.21 -12.80
C PRO A 473 -18.37 -26.40 -11.35
N THR A 474 -17.27 -27.14 -11.15
CA THR A 474 -16.66 -27.33 -9.81
C THR A 474 -15.78 -26.16 -9.38
N PHE A 475 -15.47 -25.24 -10.30
CA PHE A 475 -14.68 -24.03 -10.06
C PHE A 475 -15.52 -22.76 -10.18
N ALA A 476 -16.27 -22.60 -11.28
CA ALA A 476 -17.00 -21.38 -11.62
C ALA A 476 -18.00 -20.97 -10.53
N GLY A 477 -17.82 -19.77 -9.98
CA GLY A 477 -18.69 -19.13 -9.00
C GLY A 477 -18.81 -19.85 -7.65
N ARG A 478 -17.96 -20.83 -7.33
CA ARG A 478 -18.00 -21.55 -6.03
C ARG A 478 -17.08 -20.89 -4.99
N ASN A 479 -17.57 -20.72 -3.76
CA ASN A 479 -16.79 -20.13 -2.66
C ASN A 479 -15.52 -20.95 -2.34
N ALA A 480 -15.65 -22.29 -2.25
CA ALA A 480 -14.55 -23.21 -1.92
C ALA A 480 -13.36 -23.16 -2.90
N THR A 481 -13.59 -22.62 -4.09
CA THR A 481 -12.61 -22.53 -5.17
C THR A 481 -11.41 -21.65 -4.82
N HIS A 482 -11.55 -20.68 -3.89
CA HIS A 482 -10.40 -19.87 -3.48
C HIS A 482 -9.25 -20.73 -2.91
N GLY A 483 -9.58 -21.74 -2.10
CA GLY A 483 -8.62 -22.64 -1.47
C GLY A 483 -8.16 -23.80 -2.36
N LYS A 484 -8.75 -23.99 -3.55
CA LYS A 484 -8.40 -25.09 -4.45
C LYS A 484 -7.06 -24.83 -5.13
N LYS A 485 -6.00 -25.45 -4.59
CA LYS A 485 -4.62 -25.40 -5.08
C LYS A 485 -4.26 -26.53 -6.07
N LYS A 486 -5.23 -27.41 -6.38
CA LYS A 486 -5.12 -28.51 -7.33
C LYS A 486 -6.43 -28.57 -8.11
N ALA A 487 -6.35 -28.69 -9.44
CA ALA A 487 -7.51 -29.02 -10.26
C ALA A 487 -7.99 -30.44 -9.91
N ASP A 488 -9.30 -30.60 -9.70
CA ASP A 488 -9.91 -31.92 -9.54
C ASP A 488 -10.07 -32.62 -10.89
N HIS A 489 -10.26 -33.94 -10.87
CA HIS A 489 -10.41 -34.73 -12.10
C HIS A 489 -11.52 -34.17 -13.00
N SER A 490 -12.65 -33.76 -12.43
CA SER A 490 -13.77 -33.17 -13.18
C SER A 490 -13.38 -31.91 -13.96
N ALA A 491 -12.61 -30.99 -13.35
CA ALA A 491 -12.14 -29.78 -14.02
C ALA A 491 -11.12 -30.10 -15.12
N LEU A 492 -10.25 -31.08 -14.90
CA LEU A 492 -9.28 -31.54 -15.91
C LEU A 492 -9.99 -32.13 -17.14
N HIS A 493 -10.98 -33.01 -16.94
CA HIS A 493 -11.77 -33.59 -18.04
C HIS A 493 -12.58 -32.51 -18.77
N PHE A 494 -13.25 -31.63 -18.03
CA PHE A 494 -14.02 -30.53 -18.62
C PHE A 494 -13.14 -29.65 -19.52
N MET A 495 -11.98 -29.22 -19.02
CA MET A 495 -11.06 -28.37 -19.78
C MET A 495 -10.48 -29.11 -20.99
N ARG A 496 -10.10 -30.38 -20.84
CA ARG A 496 -9.61 -31.21 -21.96
C ARG A 496 -10.65 -31.27 -23.07
N ASP A 497 -11.89 -31.58 -22.72
CA ASP A 497 -12.97 -31.76 -23.68
C ASP A 497 -13.39 -30.43 -24.31
N LYS A 498 -13.42 -29.33 -23.52
CA LYS A 498 -13.69 -27.97 -24.00
C LYS A 498 -12.67 -27.51 -25.04
N ILE A 499 -11.37 -27.74 -24.77
CA ILE A 499 -10.28 -27.36 -25.67
C ILE A 499 -10.20 -28.30 -26.88
N GLY A 500 -10.78 -29.49 -26.80
CA GLY A 500 -10.69 -30.51 -27.84
C GLY A 500 -9.36 -31.27 -27.84
N LEU A 501 -8.71 -31.40 -26.67
CA LEU A 501 -7.44 -32.10 -26.54
C LEU A 501 -7.65 -33.62 -26.65
N THR A 502 -6.85 -34.30 -27.49
CA THR A 502 -6.90 -35.75 -27.69
C THR A 502 -6.09 -36.54 -26.65
N LEU A 503 -6.12 -36.11 -25.39
CA LEU A 503 -5.39 -36.74 -24.28
C LEU A 503 -6.19 -37.88 -23.66
N SER A 504 -5.59 -39.06 -23.53
CA SER A 504 -6.17 -40.16 -22.75
C SER A 504 -6.25 -39.80 -21.26
N ASP A 505 -7.11 -40.50 -20.51
CA ASP A 505 -7.24 -40.29 -19.05
C ASP A 505 -5.90 -40.56 -18.32
N GLU A 506 -5.11 -41.53 -18.79
CA GLU A 506 -3.78 -41.83 -18.23
C GLU A 506 -2.76 -40.71 -18.51
N GLU A 507 -2.83 -40.07 -19.68
CA GLU A 507 -1.99 -38.91 -20.00
C GLU A 507 -2.39 -37.69 -19.16
N LEU A 508 -3.69 -37.51 -18.91
CA LEU A 508 -4.21 -36.41 -18.09
C LEU A 508 -3.69 -36.46 -16.65
N GLU A 509 -3.51 -37.65 -16.08
CA GLU A 509 -2.91 -37.83 -14.74
C GLU A 509 -1.46 -37.34 -14.63
N LYS A 510 -0.75 -37.25 -15.77
CA LYS A 510 0.62 -36.70 -15.85
C LYS A 510 0.63 -35.18 -15.84
N LEU A 511 -0.54 -34.53 -15.90
CA LEU A 511 -0.74 -33.08 -15.90
C LEU A 511 0.10 -32.39 -16.99
N PRO A 512 -0.13 -32.71 -18.28
CA PRO A 512 0.70 -32.21 -19.37
C PRO A 512 0.43 -30.72 -19.59
N TYR A 513 1.48 -29.96 -19.88
CA TYR A 513 1.33 -28.62 -20.42
C TYR A 513 1.02 -28.65 -21.92
N LEU A 514 0.47 -27.57 -22.43
CA LEU A 514 0.39 -27.27 -23.86
C LEU A 514 1.63 -26.48 -24.25
N LEU A 515 2.47 -27.06 -25.12
CA LEU A 515 3.80 -26.51 -25.42
C LEU A 515 3.72 -25.46 -26.55
N PRO A 516 4.50 -24.36 -26.50
CA PRO A 516 4.46 -23.33 -27.54
C PRO A 516 4.69 -23.86 -28.97
N GLU A 517 5.55 -24.87 -29.14
CA GLU A 517 5.84 -25.50 -30.44
C GLU A 517 4.65 -26.22 -31.08
N ASP A 518 3.65 -26.63 -30.28
CA ASP A 518 2.46 -27.31 -30.76
C ASP A 518 1.36 -26.33 -31.25
N TYR A 519 1.53 -25.03 -30.97
CA TYR A 519 0.56 -23.96 -31.26
C TYR A 519 1.21 -22.77 -31.98
N PRO A 520 1.82 -22.97 -33.16
CA PRO A 520 2.62 -21.95 -33.83
C PRO A 520 1.81 -20.72 -34.28
N ASP A 521 0.55 -20.89 -34.64
CA ASP A 521 -0.31 -19.79 -35.10
C ASP A 521 -0.68 -18.87 -33.92
N GLU A 522 -1.06 -19.45 -32.78
CA GLU A 522 -1.35 -18.73 -31.54
C GLU A 522 -0.11 -17.98 -31.02
N VAL A 523 1.06 -18.63 -31.05
CA VAL A 523 2.34 -18.00 -30.66
C VAL A 523 2.71 -16.87 -31.60
N ALA A 524 2.52 -17.05 -32.92
CA ALA A 524 2.76 -15.99 -33.90
C ALA A 524 1.85 -14.78 -33.66
N TYR A 525 0.55 -15.02 -33.42
CA TYR A 525 -0.41 -13.96 -33.13
C TYR A 525 -0.04 -13.19 -31.85
N LEU A 526 0.28 -13.88 -30.75
CA LEU A 526 0.72 -13.26 -29.50
C LEU A 526 1.92 -12.32 -29.72
N ARG A 527 2.92 -12.78 -30.47
CA ARG A 527 4.12 -12.00 -30.77
C ARG A 527 3.83 -10.81 -31.67
N GLU A 528 3.04 -11.01 -32.72
CA GLU A 528 2.64 -9.95 -33.65
C GLU A 528 1.89 -8.84 -32.91
N ARG A 529 0.95 -9.19 -32.03
CA ARG A 529 0.22 -8.21 -31.22
C ARG A 529 1.16 -7.43 -30.31
N ARG A 530 2.08 -8.11 -29.60
CA ARG A 530 3.06 -7.42 -28.75
C ARG A 530 4.03 -6.55 -29.54
N GLU A 531 4.49 -6.98 -30.71
CA GLU A 531 5.33 -6.17 -31.60
C GLU A 531 4.59 -4.90 -32.07
N SER A 532 3.29 -5.02 -32.40
CA SER A 532 2.46 -3.87 -32.80
C SER A 532 2.15 -2.89 -31.66
N LEU A 533 2.35 -3.32 -30.41
CA LEU A 533 2.15 -2.55 -29.19
C LEU A 533 3.47 -2.39 -28.42
N ASP A 534 4.56 -2.11 -29.14
CA ASP A 534 5.82 -1.67 -28.57
C ASP A 534 6.52 -2.69 -27.63
N GLY A 535 6.33 -3.99 -27.83
CA GLY A 535 7.09 -5.04 -27.13
C GLY A 535 6.33 -5.73 -26.01
N PHE A 536 7.01 -6.52 -25.18
CA PHE A 536 6.36 -7.40 -24.20
C PHE A 536 5.98 -6.67 -22.90
N LEU A 537 5.02 -7.26 -22.17
CA LEU A 537 4.65 -6.85 -20.82
C LEU A 537 4.36 -8.10 -19.96
N PRO A 538 4.66 -8.09 -18.65
CA PRO A 538 5.44 -7.07 -17.95
C PRO A 538 6.92 -7.14 -18.35
N GLU A 539 7.63 -6.02 -18.27
CA GLU A 539 9.07 -5.98 -18.56
C GLU A 539 9.72 -4.82 -17.80
N ARG A 540 10.67 -5.14 -16.92
CA ARG A 540 11.42 -4.12 -16.19
C ARG A 540 12.79 -3.91 -16.84
N ARG A 541 13.07 -2.68 -17.27
CA ARG A 541 14.35 -2.31 -17.90
C ARG A 541 15.17 -1.44 -16.96
N PRO A 542 16.21 -1.97 -16.30
CA PRO A 542 17.20 -1.11 -15.67
C PRO A 542 17.98 -0.38 -16.76
N HIS A 543 17.84 0.94 -16.84
CA HIS A 543 18.62 1.78 -17.76
C HIS A 543 19.90 2.24 -17.06
N PRO A 544 21.04 2.34 -17.77
CA PRO A 544 22.21 3.05 -17.25
C PRO A 544 21.81 4.46 -16.82
N LEU A 545 22.22 4.85 -15.62
CA LEU A 545 21.86 6.16 -15.07
C LEU A 545 22.66 7.28 -15.74
N ASP A 546 21.98 8.19 -16.42
CA ASP A 546 22.55 9.45 -16.87
C ASP A 546 22.13 10.58 -15.92
N LEU A 547 22.85 10.71 -14.81
CA LEU A 547 22.61 11.71 -13.78
C LEU A 547 23.92 12.42 -13.42
N PRO A 548 24.03 13.75 -13.65
CA PRO A 548 25.15 14.53 -13.11
C PRO A 548 25.14 14.43 -11.58
N LEU A 549 26.26 14.09 -10.97
CA LEU A 549 26.32 13.89 -9.52
C LEU A 549 26.75 15.18 -8.82
N PRO A 550 26.33 15.41 -7.56
CA PRO A 550 26.72 16.60 -6.82
C PRO A 550 28.23 16.60 -6.56
N PRO A 551 28.93 17.72 -6.77
CA PRO A 551 30.34 17.82 -6.45
C PRO A 551 30.55 17.87 -4.93
N VAL A 552 31.75 17.53 -4.45
CA VAL A 552 32.07 17.43 -3.01
C VAL A 552 31.82 18.77 -2.28
N GLU A 553 32.03 19.88 -2.98
CA GLU A 553 31.84 21.24 -2.49
C GLU A 553 30.38 21.55 -2.13
N ALA A 554 29.41 20.79 -2.64
CA ALA A 554 28.01 20.91 -2.24
C ALA A 554 27.76 20.51 -0.77
N PHE A 555 28.68 19.72 -0.20
CA PHE A 555 28.62 19.17 1.16
C PHE A 555 29.67 19.77 2.11
N SER A 556 30.80 20.24 1.59
CA SER A 556 31.96 20.61 2.43
C SER A 556 31.75 21.79 3.38
N GLU A 557 30.69 22.58 3.21
CA GLU A 557 30.40 23.69 4.13
C GLU A 557 30.01 23.22 5.54
N PHE A 558 29.53 21.98 5.67
CA PHE A 558 29.11 21.41 6.96
C PHE A 558 30.31 20.89 7.78
N ASP A 559 31.44 20.58 7.13
CA ASP A 559 32.66 20.08 7.79
C ASP A 559 33.28 21.11 8.74
N ALA A 560 33.09 22.40 8.47
CA ALA A 560 33.64 23.48 9.28
C ALA A 560 32.87 23.72 10.59
N GLY A 561 31.67 23.16 10.76
CA GLY A 561 30.78 23.45 11.88
C GLY A 561 30.04 24.79 11.74
N SER A 562 29.24 25.14 12.74
CA SER A 562 28.48 26.39 12.76
C SER A 562 29.38 27.61 12.96
N LYS A 563 29.17 28.66 12.16
CA LYS A 563 29.96 29.90 12.26
C LYS A 563 29.58 30.70 13.52
N ASN A 564 30.58 31.29 14.17
CA ASN A 564 30.41 32.24 15.29
C ASN A 564 29.52 31.73 16.44
N GLY A 565 29.53 30.42 16.72
CA GLY A 565 28.72 29.82 17.78
C GLY A 565 27.20 29.82 17.52
N GLN A 566 26.77 29.98 16.26
CA GLN A 566 25.34 29.95 15.93
C GLN A 566 24.76 28.54 16.11
N ALA A 567 23.84 28.38 17.05
CA ALA A 567 23.13 27.12 17.22
C ALA A 567 22.13 26.88 16.07
N VAL A 568 22.14 25.66 15.52
CA VAL A 568 21.21 25.19 14.48
C VAL A 568 20.85 23.72 14.74
N SER A 569 19.73 23.25 14.21
CA SER A 569 19.33 21.84 14.33
C SER A 569 19.82 21.01 13.14
N THR A 570 19.85 19.67 13.28
CA THR A 570 20.14 18.79 12.13
C THR A 570 19.07 18.88 11.04
N THR A 571 17.81 19.21 11.40
CA THR A 571 16.76 19.52 10.41
C THR A 571 17.10 20.78 9.60
N MET A 572 17.56 21.86 10.26
CA MET A 572 18.00 23.07 9.56
C MET A 572 19.22 22.82 8.67
N ALA A 573 20.16 21.99 9.13
CA ALA A 573 21.31 21.57 8.33
C ALA A 573 20.88 20.78 7.08
N PHE A 574 19.96 19.83 7.24
CA PHE A 574 19.37 19.08 6.13
C PHE A 574 18.69 20.00 5.11
N VAL A 575 17.81 20.92 5.54
CA VAL A 575 17.11 21.84 4.62
C VAL A 575 18.10 22.74 3.87
N ARG A 576 19.17 23.18 4.54
CA ARG A 576 20.26 23.93 3.89
C ARG A 576 20.97 23.08 2.84
N LEU A 577 21.27 21.82 3.13
CA LEU A 577 21.87 20.90 2.17
C LEU A 577 20.94 20.65 0.97
N LEU A 578 19.65 20.39 1.23
CA LEU A 578 18.63 20.21 0.20
C LEU A 578 18.53 21.45 -0.72
N ARG A 579 18.61 22.65 -0.15
CA ARG A 579 18.69 23.90 -0.92
C ARG A 579 19.93 23.97 -1.80
N ASN A 580 21.08 23.50 -1.33
CA ASN A 580 22.31 23.48 -2.12
C ASN A 580 22.18 22.51 -3.28
N LEU A 581 21.68 21.30 -3.04
CA LEU A 581 21.47 20.27 -4.06
C LEU A 581 20.48 20.72 -5.14
N THR A 582 19.36 21.36 -4.77
CA THR A 582 18.35 21.85 -5.72
C THR A 582 18.84 23.01 -6.61
N ARG A 583 19.95 23.67 -6.25
CA ARG A 583 20.56 24.77 -7.03
C ARG A 583 21.63 24.31 -8.01
N LEU A 584 22.03 23.03 -7.96
CA LEU A 584 23.06 22.50 -8.85
C LEU A 584 22.51 22.33 -10.26
N ASP A 585 23.28 22.74 -11.26
CA ASP A 585 22.94 22.52 -12.66
C ASP A 585 22.89 21.01 -12.97
N GLY A 586 21.90 20.59 -13.76
CA GLY A 586 21.69 19.19 -14.11
C GLY A 586 20.91 18.39 -13.06
N ILE A 587 21.46 18.22 -11.84
CA ILE A 587 20.83 17.40 -10.79
C ILE A 587 19.74 18.14 -10.02
N GLY A 588 19.84 19.47 -9.90
CA GLY A 588 18.96 20.24 -9.03
C GLY A 588 17.48 20.10 -9.39
N SER A 589 17.16 19.94 -10.67
CA SER A 589 15.79 19.68 -11.14
C SER A 589 15.31 18.25 -10.92
N ARG A 590 16.22 17.29 -10.66
CA ARG A 590 15.95 15.88 -10.38
C ARG A 590 15.77 15.58 -8.89
N ILE A 591 16.13 16.51 -8.01
CA ILE A 591 15.83 16.44 -6.59
C ILE A 591 14.32 16.64 -6.39
N VAL A 592 13.64 15.74 -5.68
CA VAL A 592 12.18 15.80 -5.46
C VAL A 592 11.89 15.91 -3.96
N PRO A 593 11.74 17.14 -3.41
CA PRO A 593 11.30 17.33 -2.04
C PRO A 593 9.82 16.93 -1.89
N ILE A 594 9.51 16.09 -0.91
CA ILE A 594 8.17 15.61 -0.60
C ILE A 594 7.90 15.89 0.88
N VAL A 595 6.73 16.44 1.19
CA VAL A 595 6.32 16.80 2.56
C VAL A 595 4.82 16.59 2.74
N PRO A 596 4.35 16.08 3.91
CA PRO A 596 2.95 15.95 4.22
C PRO A 596 2.48 17.09 5.16
N ASP A 597 2.05 18.20 4.58
CA ASP A 597 1.58 19.44 5.22
C ASP A 597 2.67 20.28 5.92
N GLU A 598 3.33 19.72 6.94
CA GLU A 598 4.09 20.48 7.95
C GLU A 598 5.48 20.98 7.53
N ALA A 599 5.60 21.58 6.35
CA ALA A 599 6.87 22.10 5.85
C ALA A 599 7.47 23.25 6.66
N ARG A 600 6.64 24.11 7.28
CA ARG A 600 7.11 25.22 8.14
C ARG A 600 7.78 24.70 9.40
N THR A 601 7.25 23.64 9.99
CA THR A 601 7.82 22.95 11.16
C THR A 601 9.25 22.50 10.87
N PHE A 602 9.52 22.08 9.64
CA PHE A 602 10.85 21.66 9.20
C PHE A 602 11.72 22.80 8.66
N GLY A 603 11.24 24.05 8.65
CA GLY A 603 11.98 25.21 8.14
C GLY A 603 12.15 25.22 6.61
N MET A 604 11.26 24.56 5.87
CA MET A 604 11.28 24.51 4.41
C MET A 604 10.64 25.74 3.74
N ASP A 605 10.12 26.69 4.51
CA ASP A 605 9.46 27.90 4.00
C ASP A 605 10.31 28.72 3.00
N PRO A 606 11.66 28.84 3.12
CA PRO A 606 12.43 29.54 2.10
C PRO A 606 12.43 28.78 0.76
N LEU A 607 12.30 27.46 0.78
CA LEU A 607 12.27 26.62 -0.42
C LEU A 607 10.97 26.79 -1.20
N PHE A 608 9.84 27.06 -0.54
CA PHE A 608 8.56 27.27 -1.22
C PHE A 608 8.59 28.45 -2.20
N SER A 609 9.22 29.55 -1.78
CA SER A 609 9.36 30.73 -2.64
C SER A 609 10.29 30.48 -3.83
N GLN A 610 11.32 29.64 -3.65
CA GLN A 610 12.37 29.37 -4.64
C GLN A 610 11.96 28.27 -5.64
N LEU A 611 11.40 27.17 -5.14
CA LEU A 611 11.11 25.96 -5.89
C LEU A 611 9.64 25.87 -6.33
N GLY A 612 8.74 26.54 -5.61
CA GLY A 612 7.30 26.41 -5.78
C GLY A 612 6.75 25.03 -5.38
N ILE A 613 5.46 25.01 -5.05
CA ILE A 613 4.68 23.80 -4.82
C ILE A 613 4.07 23.37 -6.16
N TYR A 614 4.21 22.09 -6.50
CA TYR A 614 3.59 21.55 -7.70
C TYR A 614 2.07 21.59 -7.59
N SER A 615 1.43 22.22 -8.56
CA SER A 615 -0.03 22.23 -8.69
C SER A 615 -0.36 22.28 -10.18
N PRO A 616 -1.07 21.27 -10.74
CA PRO A 616 -1.39 21.24 -12.16
C PRO A 616 -2.31 22.40 -12.59
N SER A 617 -3.08 22.96 -11.65
CA SER A 617 -3.93 24.14 -11.90
C SER A 617 -3.18 25.46 -11.70
N GLY A 618 -2.01 25.43 -11.05
CA GLY A 618 -1.34 26.61 -10.52
C GLY A 618 -2.17 27.30 -9.43
N GLN A 619 -1.71 28.49 -9.02
CA GLN A 619 -2.36 29.25 -7.97
C GLN A 619 -3.55 30.05 -8.50
N LEU A 620 -4.77 29.64 -8.13
CA LEU A 620 -6.03 30.26 -8.57
C LEU A 620 -6.59 31.32 -7.60
N TYR A 621 -5.87 31.62 -6.52
CA TYR A 621 -6.31 32.48 -5.44
C TYR A 621 -5.16 33.38 -4.94
N THR A 622 -5.49 34.41 -4.18
CA THR A 622 -4.49 35.24 -3.47
C THR A 622 -4.29 34.66 -2.06
N PRO A 623 -3.07 34.22 -1.67
CA PRO A 623 -2.80 33.73 -0.32
C PRO A 623 -3.06 34.79 0.74
N VAL A 624 -3.44 34.36 1.95
CA VAL A 624 -3.64 35.28 3.09
C VAL A 624 -2.35 36.04 3.45
N ASP A 625 -1.19 35.39 3.28
CA ASP A 625 0.14 35.91 3.57
C ASP A 625 0.86 36.47 2.33
N TYR A 626 0.13 36.92 1.30
CA TYR A 626 0.69 37.42 0.03
C TYR A 626 1.66 38.60 0.17
N GLU A 627 1.61 39.34 1.28
CA GLU A 627 2.48 40.48 1.63
C GLU A 627 3.80 40.06 2.29
N VAL A 628 3.92 38.81 2.74
CA VAL A 628 5.15 38.28 3.36
C VAL A 628 6.17 37.95 2.28
N LEU A 629 7.45 38.25 2.55
CA LEU A 629 8.54 38.07 1.58
C LEU A 629 8.76 36.60 1.18
N MET A 630 8.58 35.67 2.12
CA MET A 630 8.69 34.21 1.92
C MET A 630 7.30 33.56 1.76
N ARG A 631 6.51 34.05 0.81
CA ARG A 631 5.22 33.45 0.48
C ARG A 631 5.40 32.16 -0.32
N TYR A 632 4.50 31.20 -0.12
CA TYR A 632 4.44 30.03 -0.98
C TYR A 632 3.80 30.38 -2.33
N LYS A 633 4.12 29.58 -3.35
CA LYS A 633 3.59 29.73 -4.70
C LYS A 633 3.29 28.36 -5.27
N GLU A 634 2.09 28.19 -5.78
CA GLU A 634 1.67 26.99 -6.51
C GLU A 634 1.84 27.19 -8.02
N SER A 635 2.41 26.21 -8.72
CA SER A 635 2.56 26.26 -10.17
C SER A 635 2.77 24.88 -10.79
N LYS A 636 2.46 24.75 -12.09
CA LYS A 636 2.74 23.54 -12.88
C LYS A 636 4.21 23.12 -12.86
N SER A 637 5.12 24.10 -12.84
CA SER A 637 6.56 23.87 -12.76
C SER A 637 7.09 23.83 -11.32
N GLY A 638 6.20 23.82 -10.32
CA GLY A 638 6.60 23.71 -8.91
C GLY A 638 7.31 22.39 -8.68
N GLN A 639 8.38 22.41 -7.88
CA GLN A 639 9.22 21.24 -7.67
C GLN A 639 8.90 20.47 -6.39
N ILE A 640 8.36 21.14 -5.37
CA ILE A 640 7.99 20.51 -4.10
C ILE A 640 6.63 19.81 -4.26
N LEU A 641 6.55 18.56 -3.79
CA LEU A 641 5.31 17.80 -3.70
C LEU A 641 4.77 17.91 -2.27
N GLU A 642 3.78 18.79 -2.11
CA GLU A 642 3.04 19.00 -0.87
C GLU A 642 1.81 18.08 -0.86
N GLU A 643 1.79 17.11 0.04
CA GLU A 643 0.82 16.00 0.01
C GLU A 643 -0.33 16.17 0.99
N GLY A 644 -0.28 17.23 1.81
CA GLY A 644 -1.20 17.42 2.93
C GLY A 644 -1.00 16.35 4.01
N ILE A 645 -1.97 16.22 4.92
CA ILE A 645 -1.93 15.25 6.02
C ILE A 645 -2.18 13.83 5.48
N ASN A 646 -1.18 13.27 4.81
CA ASN A 646 -1.26 11.99 4.13
C ASN A 646 0.12 11.36 3.93
N GLU A 647 0.67 10.74 4.97
CA GLU A 647 1.97 10.07 4.93
C GLU A 647 1.99 8.89 3.98
N ALA A 648 0.88 8.16 3.85
CA ALA A 648 0.76 7.01 2.94
C ALA A 648 0.83 7.46 1.47
N GLY A 649 0.13 8.54 1.13
CA GLY A 649 0.21 9.20 -0.17
C GLY A 649 1.59 9.77 -0.47
N ALA A 650 2.23 10.41 0.52
CA ALA A 650 3.60 10.91 0.38
C ALA A 650 4.61 9.78 0.15
N MET A 651 4.46 8.65 0.85
CA MET A 651 5.29 7.46 0.61
C MET A 651 5.03 6.85 -0.77
N SER A 652 3.79 6.86 -1.24
CA SER A 652 3.43 6.41 -2.60
C SER A 652 4.03 7.32 -3.68
N THR A 653 4.07 8.63 -3.46
CA THR A 653 4.83 9.59 -4.30
C THR A 653 6.34 9.31 -4.23
N PHE A 654 6.87 9.01 -3.05
CA PHE A 654 8.26 8.63 -2.86
C PHE A 654 8.62 7.38 -3.67
N ILE A 655 7.75 6.36 -3.70
CA ILE A 655 7.93 5.16 -4.54
C ILE A 655 7.95 5.51 -6.03
N ALA A 656 6.99 6.30 -6.51
CA ALA A 656 6.94 6.71 -7.92
C ALA A 656 8.20 7.49 -8.35
N SER A 657 8.71 8.35 -7.45
CA SER A 657 9.95 9.10 -7.69
C SER A 657 11.20 8.20 -7.60
N GLY A 658 11.33 7.40 -6.56
CA GLY A 658 12.53 6.59 -6.33
C GLY A 658 12.65 5.37 -7.24
N THR A 659 11.65 5.08 -8.06
CA THR A 659 11.66 4.03 -9.09
C THR A 659 11.68 4.58 -10.52
N SER A 660 11.69 5.90 -10.69
CA SER A 660 11.61 6.57 -12.00
C SER A 660 12.77 6.25 -12.93
N TYR A 661 13.91 5.88 -12.36
CA TYR A 661 15.09 5.39 -13.07
C TYR A 661 14.81 4.13 -13.91
N ALA A 662 13.85 3.30 -13.50
CA ALA A 662 13.44 2.08 -14.21
C ALA A 662 12.10 2.25 -14.93
N THR A 663 11.16 3.01 -14.35
CA THR A 663 9.83 3.20 -14.91
C THR A 663 9.83 4.16 -16.10
N GLN A 664 10.42 5.36 -15.93
CA GLN A 664 10.52 6.39 -16.99
C GLN A 664 11.95 6.51 -17.55
N GLY A 665 12.85 5.60 -17.19
CA GLY A 665 14.26 5.66 -17.59
C GLY A 665 14.97 6.96 -17.18
N THR A 666 14.43 7.70 -16.22
CA THR A 666 14.89 9.05 -15.85
C THR A 666 15.02 9.14 -14.33
N PRO A 667 16.24 9.03 -13.77
CA PRO A 667 16.41 9.04 -12.32
C PRO A 667 16.03 10.37 -11.68
N THR A 668 15.25 10.29 -10.61
CA THR A 668 14.96 11.38 -9.68
C THR A 668 15.36 10.97 -8.27
N ILE A 669 15.75 11.93 -7.43
CA ILE A 669 16.19 11.69 -6.05
C ILE A 669 15.16 12.26 -5.08
N PRO A 670 14.24 11.43 -4.56
CA PRO A 670 13.26 11.89 -3.60
C PRO A 670 13.86 12.10 -2.20
N PHE A 671 13.47 13.20 -1.57
CA PHE A 671 13.67 13.48 -0.15
C PHE A 671 12.31 13.69 0.50
N TYR A 672 11.82 12.68 1.20
CA TYR A 672 10.55 12.72 1.91
C TYR A 672 10.80 13.01 3.39
N ILE A 673 10.42 14.20 3.85
CA ILE A 673 10.57 14.65 5.24
C ILE A 673 9.22 14.68 5.96
N PHE A 674 9.17 14.10 7.15
CA PHE A 674 7.95 13.90 7.93
C PHE A 674 8.29 13.75 9.43
N TYR A 675 7.28 13.82 10.30
CA TYR A 675 7.44 13.45 11.71
C TYR A 675 7.83 11.97 11.82
N SER A 676 9.05 11.67 12.30
CA SER A 676 9.60 10.31 12.38
C SER A 676 8.64 9.23 12.91
N MET A 677 7.81 9.57 13.90
CA MET A 677 6.75 8.70 14.44
C MET A 677 5.77 8.17 13.38
N PHE A 678 5.44 8.98 12.37
CA PHE A 678 4.50 8.64 11.31
C PHE A 678 5.18 8.04 10.07
N GLY A 679 6.45 7.60 10.21
CA GLY A 679 7.14 6.78 9.22
C GLY A 679 6.80 5.30 9.40
N PHE A 680 7.79 4.50 9.77
CA PHE A 680 7.69 3.04 9.86
C PHE A 680 6.50 2.53 10.69
N GLN A 681 6.08 3.25 11.72
CA GLN A 681 4.91 2.86 12.52
C GLN A 681 3.59 3.01 11.75
N ARG A 682 3.46 4.04 10.90
CA ARG A 682 2.20 4.36 10.20
C ARG A 682 2.14 3.76 8.80
N ILE A 683 3.27 3.72 8.08
CA ILE A 683 3.35 3.38 6.65
C ILE A 683 4.34 2.23 6.38
N GLY A 684 4.62 1.39 7.37
CA GLY A 684 5.64 0.33 7.28
C GLY A 684 5.47 -0.63 6.10
N ASP A 685 4.24 -0.99 5.73
CA ASP A 685 3.99 -1.89 4.59
C ASP A 685 4.26 -1.21 3.24
N LEU A 686 4.01 0.10 3.11
CA LEU A 686 4.45 0.88 1.94
C LEU A 686 5.98 0.99 1.88
N VAL A 687 6.69 1.07 3.01
CA VAL A 687 8.16 1.02 3.02
C VAL A 687 8.68 -0.36 2.59
N TRP A 688 7.96 -1.44 2.93
CA TRP A 688 8.27 -2.77 2.41
C TRP A 688 8.00 -2.87 0.90
N SER A 689 6.87 -2.36 0.43
CA SER A 689 6.55 -2.27 -0.99
C SER A 689 7.58 -1.44 -1.77
N ALA A 690 8.07 -0.33 -1.20
CA ALA A 690 9.17 0.46 -1.77
C ALA A 690 10.46 -0.36 -1.91
N ALA A 691 10.80 -1.15 -0.88
CA ALA A 691 11.94 -2.06 -0.92
C ALA A 691 11.77 -3.12 -2.01
N ASP A 692 10.60 -3.75 -2.14
CA ASP A 692 10.35 -4.72 -3.21
C ASP A 692 10.40 -4.07 -4.60
N SER A 693 9.91 -2.84 -4.73
CA SER A 693 9.96 -2.03 -5.95
C SER A 693 11.38 -1.61 -6.37
N ARG A 694 12.41 -1.91 -5.56
CA ARG A 694 13.79 -1.45 -5.74
C ARG A 694 13.89 0.08 -5.75
N CYS A 695 13.11 0.73 -4.89
CA CYS A 695 13.09 2.18 -4.71
C CYS A 695 14.43 2.70 -4.17
N ARG A 696 14.84 3.89 -4.63
CA ARG A 696 16.06 4.60 -4.22
C ARG A 696 15.69 6.01 -3.77
N GLY A 697 16.05 6.39 -2.55
CA GLY A 697 15.78 7.73 -2.02
C GLY A 697 16.05 7.90 -0.53
N PHE A 698 15.68 9.08 -0.01
CA PHE A 698 15.88 9.48 1.37
C PHE A 698 14.56 9.74 2.11
N LEU A 699 14.33 9.00 3.19
CA LEU A 699 13.31 9.23 4.21
C LEU A 699 13.96 10.02 5.35
N ILE A 700 13.46 11.22 5.62
CA ILE A 700 13.97 12.10 6.68
C ILE A 700 12.95 12.12 7.82
N GLY A 701 13.23 11.33 8.87
CA GLY A 701 12.43 11.30 10.09
C GLY A 701 12.72 12.52 10.93
N ALA A 702 12.11 13.65 10.60
CA ALA A 702 12.25 14.89 11.33
C ALA A 702 11.56 14.82 12.69
N THR A 703 11.89 15.81 13.53
CA THR A 703 11.41 15.94 14.90
C THR A 703 11.49 14.62 15.69
N SER A 704 12.54 13.84 15.44
CA SER A 704 12.78 12.56 16.12
C SER A 704 13.30 12.76 17.55
N GLY A 705 13.36 11.67 18.30
CA GLY A 705 13.82 11.62 19.68
C GLY A 705 12.68 11.75 20.69
N ARG A 706 12.58 10.78 21.61
CA ARG A 706 11.50 10.71 22.61
C ARG A 706 11.46 11.97 23.47
N THR A 707 12.63 12.48 23.85
CA THR A 707 12.73 13.68 24.71
C THR A 707 12.86 14.97 23.93
N THR A 708 13.21 14.90 22.64
CA THR A 708 13.54 16.08 21.84
C THR A 708 12.30 16.80 21.31
N LEU A 709 11.26 16.08 20.89
CA LEU A 709 9.94 16.64 20.57
C LEU A 709 9.07 16.75 21.84
N ASN A 710 9.57 17.53 22.80
CA ASN A 710 9.16 17.47 24.20
C ASN A 710 7.70 17.86 24.49
N GLY A 711 7.11 18.78 23.73
CA GLY A 711 5.76 19.29 23.99
C GLY A 711 4.63 18.40 23.46
N GLU A 712 4.87 17.64 22.39
CA GLU A 712 3.81 16.94 21.64
C GLU A 712 3.31 15.66 22.32
N GLY A 713 4.13 15.06 23.19
CA GLY A 713 3.73 13.94 24.03
C GLY A 713 3.56 12.60 23.30
N LEU A 714 2.67 11.77 23.86
CA LEU A 714 2.65 10.31 23.68
C LEU A 714 2.68 9.82 22.22
N GLN A 715 1.88 10.43 21.35
CA GLN A 715 1.71 9.98 19.96
C GLN A 715 2.70 10.59 18.96
N HIS A 716 3.64 11.42 19.41
CA HIS A 716 4.59 12.13 18.52
C HIS A 716 6.04 11.86 18.90
N GLN A 717 6.32 11.73 20.19
CA GLN A 717 7.67 11.52 20.72
C GLN A 717 8.20 10.16 20.28
N ASP A 718 9.03 10.13 19.25
CA ASP A 718 9.59 8.91 18.67
C ASP A 718 10.91 8.53 19.32
N GLY A 719 10.94 7.36 19.97
CA GLY A 719 12.17 6.71 20.40
C GLY A 719 12.30 5.27 19.92
N HIS A 720 11.70 4.90 18.79
CA HIS A 720 11.71 3.51 18.33
C HIS A 720 11.68 3.30 16.81
N SER A 721 11.54 4.36 16.00
CA SER A 721 11.52 4.23 14.53
C SER A 721 12.78 3.58 13.96
N LEU A 722 13.97 3.84 14.54
CA LEU A 722 15.22 3.20 14.12
C LEU A 722 15.20 1.68 14.32
N LEU A 723 14.56 1.21 15.39
CA LEU A 723 14.41 -0.23 15.62
C LEU A 723 13.44 -0.86 14.59
N LEU A 724 12.33 -0.17 14.29
CA LEU A 724 11.40 -0.61 13.25
C LEU A 724 12.06 -0.63 11.87
N ALA A 725 12.85 0.39 11.54
CA ALA A 725 13.56 0.52 10.26
C ALA A 725 14.49 -0.67 9.98
N MET A 726 15.08 -1.26 11.01
CA MET A 726 15.97 -2.41 10.87
C MET A 726 15.29 -3.69 10.41
N SER A 727 13.97 -3.80 10.56
CA SER A 727 13.22 -4.93 10.01
C SER A 727 13.27 -4.99 8.47
N ASN A 728 13.58 -3.87 7.81
CA ASN A 728 13.66 -3.78 6.36
C ASN A 728 15.12 -3.89 5.86
N PRO A 729 15.49 -4.93 5.09
CA PRO A 729 16.87 -5.13 4.62
C PRO A 729 17.41 -4.06 3.67
N ALA A 730 16.51 -3.36 2.95
CA ALA A 730 16.89 -2.34 1.98
C ALA A 730 17.07 -0.95 2.62
N VAL A 731 16.69 -0.76 3.89
CA VAL A 731 16.79 0.54 4.56
C VAL A 731 18.12 0.65 5.30
N ARG A 732 18.92 1.67 4.99
CA ARG A 732 20.08 2.11 5.77
C ARG A 732 19.64 3.19 6.76
N ALA A 733 19.64 2.88 8.05
CA ALA A 733 19.09 3.76 9.08
C ALA A 733 20.20 4.47 9.88
N TYR A 734 20.15 5.80 9.98
CA TYR A 734 21.15 6.62 10.66
C TYR A 734 20.53 7.61 11.64
N ASP A 735 21.27 7.90 12.71
CA ASP A 735 20.92 8.78 13.83
C ASP A 735 21.99 9.89 14.06
N PRO A 736 22.22 10.77 13.07
CA PRO A 736 23.29 11.76 13.14
C PRO A 736 23.02 12.81 14.22
N ALA A 737 24.05 13.11 15.00
CA ALA A 737 24.02 14.18 16.00
C ALA A 737 24.39 15.54 15.38
N TYR A 738 25.31 15.56 14.41
CA TYR A 738 25.87 16.78 13.87
C TYR A 738 25.68 16.95 12.36
N ALA A 739 25.80 18.20 11.91
CA ALA A 739 25.58 18.57 10.50
C ALA A 739 26.55 17.91 9.51
N TYR A 740 27.81 17.71 9.88
CA TYR A 740 28.79 17.04 9.01
C TYR A 740 28.46 15.55 8.83
N GLU A 741 27.90 14.89 9.84
CA GLU A 741 27.48 13.48 9.77
C GLU A 741 26.33 13.34 8.78
N MET A 742 25.30 14.18 8.93
CA MET A 742 24.16 14.26 8.02
C MET A 742 24.62 14.47 6.56
N ALA A 743 25.53 15.41 6.32
CA ALA A 743 26.05 15.69 4.99
C ALA A 743 26.85 14.53 4.40
N ALA A 744 27.71 13.89 5.19
CA ALA A 744 28.49 12.73 4.78
C ALA A 744 27.61 11.52 4.44
N ILE A 745 26.58 11.25 5.24
CA ILE A 745 25.62 10.16 5.03
C ILE A 745 24.82 10.39 3.75
N ILE A 746 24.28 11.60 3.53
CA ILE A 746 23.53 11.91 2.30
C ILE A 746 24.42 11.83 1.06
N ARG A 747 25.66 12.35 1.13
CA ARG A 747 26.64 12.22 0.04
C ARG A 747 26.89 10.75 -0.30
N HIS A 748 27.12 9.92 0.72
CA HIS A 748 27.35 8.49 0.52
C HIS A 748 26.12 7.80 -0.07
N GLY A 749 24.92 8.06 0.44
CA GLY A 749 23.70 7.47 -0.08
C GLY A 749 23.42 7.84 -1.54
N ILE A 750 23.71 9.07 -1.97
CA ILE A 750 23.61 9.46 -3.39
C ILE A 750 24.57 8.60 -4.22
N ASN A 751 25.79 8.39 -3.76
CA ASN A 751 26.77 7.56 -4.46
C ASN A 751 26.34 6.08 -4.48
N GLU A 752 25.94 5.50 -3.35
CA GLU A 752 25.55 4.10 -3.26
C GLU A 752 24.35 3.80 -4.19
N MET A 753 23.36 4.70 -4.23
CA MET A 753 22.14 4.52 -5.03
C MET A 753 22.30 4.84 -6.52
N TYR A 754 23.11 5.85 -6.88
CA TYR A 754 23.14 6.39 -8.24
C TYR A 754 24.51 6.23 -8.94
N ILE A 755 25.54 5.77 -8.25
CA ILE A 755 26.83 5.36 -8.84
C ILE A 755 26.99 3.84 -8.75
N ASP A 756 26.88 3.30 -7.55
CA ASP A 756 27.02 1.85 -7.32
C ASP A 756 25.73 1.10 -7.71
N GLU A 757 24.68 1.85 -8.05
CA GLU A 757 23.35 1.37 -8.45
C GLU A 757 22.73 0.40 -7.45
N SER A 758 23.02 0.58 -6.16
CA SER A 758 22.44 -0.23 -5.09
C SER A 758 21.00 0.19 -4.82
N ASP A 759 20.11 -0.80 -4.79
CA ASP A 759 18.68 -0.58 -4.55
C ASP A 759 18.38 -0.54 -3.06
N VAL A 760 18.89 0.49 -2.41
CA VAL A 760 18.69 0.80 -0.99
C VAL A 760 17.95 2.11 -0.83
N MET A 761 17.37 2.31 0.35
CA MET A 761 16.79 3.58 0.77
C MET A 761 17.47 4.01 2.06
N TYR A 762 17.62 5.31 2.24
CA TYR A 762 18.19 5.87 3.46
C TYR A 762 17.08 6.38 4.37
N TYR A 763 17.10 5.97 5.64
CA TYR A 763 16.32 6.59 6.70
C TYR A 763 17.24 7.36 7.62
N ILE A 764 17.04 8.66 7.74
CA ILE A 764 17.89 9.53 8.55
C ILE A 764 17.00 10.33 9.50
N THR A 765 17.18 10.15 10.80
CA THR A 765 16.49 10.97 11.79
C THR A 765 17.07 12.39 11.80
N ALA A 766 16.20 13.37 12.05
CA ALA A 766 16.58 14.76 12.19
C ALA A 766 15.85 15.40 13.37
N TYR A 767 16.53 16.33 14.04
CA TYR A 767 16.11 16.90 15.31
C TYR A 767 15.70 18.36 15.15
N ASN A 768 14.83 18.84 16.04
CA ASN A 768 14.38 20.24 16.08
C ASN A 768 15.07 21.06 17.19
N GLU A 769 15.98 20.46 17.95
CA GLU A 769 16.80 21.16 18.94
C GLU A 769 17.99 21.85 18.26
N ASN A 770 18.21 23.12 18.59
CA ASN A 770 19.32 23.89 18.07
C ASN A 770 20.56 23.66 18.94
N LEU A 771 21.64 23.22 18.31
CA LEU A 771 22.92 22.91 18.94
C LEU A 771 24.04 23.68 18.22
N GLU A 772 25.09 24.02 18.95
CA GLU A 772 26.33 24.45 18.30
C GLU A 772 26.93 23.25 17.57
N MET A 773 27.14 23.38 16.26
CA MET A 773 27.63 22.28 15.41
C MET A 773 29.16 22.32 15.37
N PRO A 774 29.86 21.29 15.88
CA PRO A 774 31.32 21.27 15.86
C PRO A 774 31.86 21.02 14.44
N SER A 775 33.15 21.30 14.25
CA SER A 775 33.87 20.90 13.03
C SER A 775 34.04 19.38 12.98
N MET A 776 34.07 18.82 11.79
CA MET A 776 34.30 17.39 11.57
C MET A 776 35.69 16.97 12.08
N PRO A 777 35.81 15.91 12.89
CA PRO A 777 37.11 15.36 13.27
C PRO A 777 37.90 14.86 12.05
N GLU A 778 39.23 14.93 12.10
CA GLU A 778 40.06 14.39 11.03
C GLU A 778 39.81 12.89 10.84
N ARG A 779 39.59 12.47 9.58
CA ARG A 779 39.38 11.06 9.18
C ARG A 779 38.11 10.41 9.78
N ALA A 780 37.10 11.20 10.12
CA ALA A 780 35.83 10.68 10.62
C ALA A 780 34.95 10.01 9.54
N ASP A 781 35.17 10.31 8.24
CA ASP A 781 34.29 9.86 7.14
C ASP A 781 33.95 8.37 7.18
N GLU A 782 34.96 7.49 7.31
CA GLU A 782 34.72 6.03 7.34
C GLU A 782 33.88 5.63 8.55
N GLY A 783 34.20 6.16 9.74
CA GLY A 783 33.50 5.82 10.97
C GLY A 783 32.06 6.34 10.99
N ILE A 784 31.80 7.53 10.42
CA ILE A 784 30.44 8.08 10.24
C ILE A 784 29.58 7.12 9.43
N LEU A 785 30.11 6.61 8.31
CA LEU A 785 29.36 5.73 7.41
C LEU A 785 29.18 4.32 7.99
N ARG A 786 30.21 3.79 8.68
CA ARG A 786 30.15 2.48 9.36
C ARG A 786 29.34 2.49 10.66
N GLY A 787 28.89 3.66 11.12
CA GLY A 787 27.95 3.80 12.23
C GLY A 787 28.55 4.20 13.58
N LEU A 788 29.88 4.38 13.67
CA LEU A 788 30.58 4.72 14.92
C LEU A 788 31.93 5.39 14.65
N HIS A 789 32.15 6.57 15.23
CA HIS A 789 33.46 7.24 15.20
C HIS A 789 33.76 7.98 16.52
N ARG A 790 35.05 8.12 16.83
CA ARG A 790 35.51 8.75 18.08
C ARG A 790 35.60 10.26 17.92
N ILE A 791 34.99 11.00 18.86
CA ILE A 791 34.97 12.48 18.87
C ILE A 791 35.84 13.09 19.96
N GLU A 792 36.05 12.39 21.08
CA GLU A 792 36.96 12.82 22.15
C GLU A 792 37.80 11.63 22.62
N THR A 793 39.08 11.86 22.89
CA THR A 793 40.02 10.83 23.34
C THR A 793 40.81 11.31 24.55
N GLN A 794 41.15 10.38 25.45
CA GLN A 794 42.10 10.57 26.53
C GLN A 794 42.97 9.31 26.65
N ASP A 795 44.26 9.49 26.94
CA ASP A 795 45.13 8.35 27.27
C ASP A 795 44.60 7.65 28.54
N ASP A 796 44.68 6.31 28.56
CA ASP A 796 44.24 5.48 29.69
C ASP A 796 42.78 5.73 30.13
N ALA A 797 41.86 5.85 29.16
CA ALA A 797 40.43 6.00 29.43
C ALA A 797 39.88 4.82 30.25
N GLN A 798 39.21 5.12 31.36
CA GLN A 798 38.54 4.13 32.21
C GLN A 798 37.13 3.80 31.70
N VAL A 799 36.47 4.77 31.07
CA VAL A 799 35.12 4.64 30.55
C VAL A 799 35.05 5.14 29.11
N ARG A 800 34.33 4.38 28.29
CA ARG A 800 33.91 4.79 26.95
C ARG A 800 32.43 5.16 26.97
N ILE A 801 32.05 6.30 26.42
CA ILE A 801 30.65 6.74 26.36
C ILE A 801 30.24 6.96 24.90
N LEU A 802 29.15 6.30 24.49
CA LEU A 802 28.58 6.39 23.15
C LEU A 802 27.30 7.22 23.24
N GLY A 803 27.20 8.24 22.40
CA GLY A 803 25.97 9.01 22.21
C GLY A 803 25.52 8.98 20.76
N SER A 804 24.23 9.19 20.53
CA SER A 804 23.63 9.31 19.20
C SER A 804 22.66 10.47 19.18
N GLY A 805 22.44 11.05 18.00
CA GLY A 805 21.46 12.11 17.82
C GLY A 805 21.53 13.27 18.81
N SER A 806 20.38 13.75 19.27
CA SER A 806 20.26 14.88 20.20
C SER A 806 20.77 14.61 21.63
N ILE A 807 21.13 13.36 21.95
CA ILE A 807 21.64 12.98 23.28
C ILE A 807 23.17 13.03 23.34
N LEU A 808 23.86 13.07 22.20
CA LEU A 808 25.32 13.19 22.19
C LEU A 808 25.85 14.41 22.99
N PRO A 809 25.23 15.61 22.94
CA PRO A 809 25.63 16.71 23.82
C PRO A 809 25.50 16.40 25.33
N GLN A 810 24.49 15.61 25.74
CA GLN A 810 24.36 15.19 27.14
C GLN A 810 25.50 14.26 27.55
N VAL A 811 25.92 13.38 26.63
CA VAL A 811 27.09 12.51 26.79
C VAL A 811 28.38 13.33 26.93
N GLU A 812 28.58 14.37 26.12
CA GLU A 812 29.75 15.26 26.23
C GLU A 812 29.79 16.04 27.56
N ILE A 813 28.63 16.47 28.08
CA ILE A 813 28.52 17.10 29.40
C ILE A 813 28.83 16.07 30.50
N ALA A 814 28.27 14.87 30.42
CA ALA A 814 28.53 13.79 31.37
C ALA A 814 30.02 13.40 31.40
N ALA A 815 30.66 13.29 30.23
CA ALA A 815 32.08 13.01 30.12
C ALA A 815 32.94 14.07 30.82
N ARG A 816 32.61 15.36 30.67
CA ARG A 816 33.27 16.46 31.41
C ARG A 816 33.07 16.37 32.91
N LYS A 817 31.85 16.04 33.36
CA LYS A 817 31.54 15.85 34.80
C LYS A 817 32.34 14.67 35.37
N LEU A 818 32.37 13.52 34.70
CA LEU A 818 33.18 12.36 35.09
C LEU A 818 34.67 12.70 35.21
N ARG A 819 35.22 13.46 34.25
CA ARG A 819 36.60 13.95 34.33
C ARG A 819 36.86 14.83 35.54
N SER A 820 35.90 15.70 35.92
CA SER A 820 36.02 16.50 37.14
C SER A 820 35.99 15.66 38.43
N LEU A 821 35.45 14.44 38.36
CA LEU A 821 35.45 13.44 39.44
C LEU A 821 36.67 12.50 39.38
N GLY A 822 37.61 12.71 38.47
CA GLY A 822 38.83 11.91 38.33
C GLY A 822 38.68 10.64 37.48
N ILE A 823 37.58 10.47 36.75
CA ILE A 823 37.36 9.35 35.84
C ILE A 823 37.74 9.77 34.41
N SER A 824 38.74 9.10 33.83
CA SER A 824 39.15 9.35 32.43
C SER A 824 38.14 8.75 31.45
N THR A 825 37.82 9.49 30.39
CA THR A 825 36.76 9.13 29.44
C THR A 825 37.20 9.28 27.98
N GLU A 826 36.68 8.42 27.11
CA GLU A 826 36.62 8.67 25.67
C GLU A 826 35.16 8.68 25.17
N VAL A 827 34.87 9.49 24.15
CA VAL A 827 33.50 9.73 23.67
C VAL A 827 33.40 9.39 22.18
N TYR A 828 32.35 8.66 21.83
CA TYR A 828 32.03 8.26 20.46
C TYR A 828 30.66 8.78 20.04
N SER A 829 30.58 9.19 18.77
CA SER A 829 29.31 9.40 18.07
C SER A 829 28.91 8.10 17.38
N ALA A 830 27.76 7.56 17.75
CA ALA A 830 27.15 6.38 17.15
C ALA A 830 26.10 6.79 16.11
N THR A 831 26.54 7.01 14.88
CA THR A 831 25.68 7.43 13.76
C THR A 831 24.74 6.33 13.27
N SER A 832 24.99 5.04 13.55
CA SER A 832 24.05 3.96 13.25
C SER A 832 24.33 2.67 14.02
N TYR A 833 23.49 2.31 15.00
CA TYR A 833 23.54 0.99 15.63
C TYR A 833 23.09 -0.14 14.67
N GLY A 834 22.23 0.16 13.71
CA GLY A 834 21.72 -0.82 12.75
C GLY A 834 22.79 -1.32 11.78
N GLU A 835 23.58 -0.41 11.20
CA GLU A 835 24.67 -0.78 10.28
C GLU A 835 25.82 -1.49 11.02
N LEU A 836 26.15 -1.03 12.24
CA LEU A 836 27.09 -1.74 13.12
C LEU A 836 26.68 -3.20 13.35
N ARG A 837 25.38 -3.43 13.62
CA ARG A 837 24.86 -4.78 13.82
C ARG A 837 24.97 -5.62 12.56
N ARG A 838 24.61 -5.08 11.40
CA ARG A 838 24.64 -5.81 10.12
C ARG A 838 26.06 -6.26 9.78
N GLU A 839 27.02 -5.35 9.84
CA GLU A 839 28.43 -5.65 9.56
C GLU A 839 29.03 -6.66 10.56
N ALA A 840 28.66 -6.56 11.83
CA ALA A 840 29.12 -7.51 12.84
C ALA A 840 28.51 -8.91 12.65
N MET A 841 27.24 -9.00 12.26
CA MET A 841 26.60 -10.28 11.89
C MET A 841 27.26 -10.92 10.66
N GLU A 842 27.60 -10.14 9.64
CA GLU A 842 28.31 -10.65 8.46
C GLU A 842 29.68 -11.22 8.82
N SER A 843 30.41 -10.52 9.69
CA SER A 843 31.70 -11.00 10.21
C SER A 843 31.53 -12.30 11.00
N GLU A 844 30.52 -12.37 11.88
CA GLU A 844 30.24 -13.56 12.68
C GLU A 844 29.80 -14.76 11.82
N ASP A 845 28.95 -14.53 10.84
CA ASP A 845 28.48 -15.54 9.91
C ASP A 845 29.63 -16.10 9.05
N TRP A 846 30.54 -15.23 8.61
CA TRP A 846 31.78 -15.65 7.98
C TRP A 846 32.63 -16.51 8.93
N ASN A 847 32.85 -16.06 10.18
CA ASN A 847 33.64 -16.80 11.17
C ASN A 847 33.05 -18.20 11.45
N ARG A 848 31.73 -18.30 11.55
CA ARG A 848 31.00 -19.57 11.76
C ARG A 848 31.21 -20.57 10.63
N ARG A 849 31.28 -20.09 9.37
CA ARG A 849 31.51 -20.92 8.19
C ARG A 849 33.00 -21.17 7.87
N HIS A 850 33.91 -20.46 8.53
CA HIS A 850 35.36 -20.57 8.29
C HIS A 850 36.17 -20.77 9.60
N PRO A 851 35.87 -21.79 10.42
CA PRO A 851 36.44 -21.93 11.78
C PRO A 851 37.95 -22.19 11.80
N SER A 852 38.55 -22.62 10.69
CA SER A 852 39.99 -22.88 10.57
C SER A 852 40.79 -21.68 10.02
N GLN A 853 40.11 -20.58 9.66
CA GLN A 853 40.76 -19.37 9.15
C GLN A 853 40.85 -18.31 10.26
N ALA A 854 41.66 -17.27 10.04
CA ALA A 854 41.73 -16.15 10.96
C ALA A 854 40.36 -15.46 11.05
N ALA A 855 39.86 -15.30 12.28
CA ALA A 855 38.57 -14.66 12.51
C ALA A 855 38.58 -13.20 12.04
N LYS A 856 37.53 -12.80 11.31
CA LYS A 856 37.26 -11.40 10.98
C LYS A 856 36.77 -10.67 12.23
N SER A 857 37.34 -9.50 12.48
CA SER A 857 36.92 -8.57 13.53
C SER A 857 35.95 -7.54 12.92
N SER A 858 34.80 -7.35 13.54
CA SER A 858 33.81 -6.34 13.13
C SER A 858 34.29 -4.91 13.42
N TRP A 859 33.64 -3.90 12.85
CA TRP A 859 33.90 -2.49 13.17
C TRP A 859 33.70 -2.21 14.66
N VAL A 860 32.62 -2.76 15.24
CA VAL A 860 32.32 -2.66 16.66
C VAL A 860 33.49 -3.17 17.49
N GLN A 861 34.04 -4.35 17.17
CA GLN A 861 35.18 -4.91 17.91
C GLN A 861 36.47 -4.12 17.73
N GLN A 862 36.65 -3.50 16.56
CA GLN A 862 37.83 -2.67 16.27
C GLN A 862 37.80 -1.34 17.02
N GLN A 863 36.63 -0.70 17.10
CA GLN A 863 36.44 0.57 17.79
C GLN A 863 36.25 0.38 19.31
N LEU A 864 35.60 -0.71 19.71
CA LEU A 864 35.23 -1.00 21.09
C LEU A 864 36.05 -2.16 21.68
N ASP A 865 37.37 -1.96 21.71
CA ASP A 865 38.32 -2.94 22.23
C ASP A 865 38.21 -3.15 23.76
N ASP A 866 38.95 -4.15 24.24
CA ASP A 866 38.98 -4.58 25.65
C ASP A 866 39.88 -3.73 26.56
N LYS A 867 40.54 -2.69 26.02
CA LYS A 867 41.42 -1.81 26.81
C LYS A 867 40.62 -0.88 27.72
N VAL A 868 39.40 -0.54 27.34
CA VAL A 868 38.49 0.28 28.15
C VAL A 868 37.44 -0.63 28.78
N PRO A 869 37.46 -0.84 30.10
CA PRO A 869 36.71 -1.93 30.74
C PRO A 869 35.20 -1.68 30.84
N VAL A 870 34.75 -0.42 30.77
CA VAL A 870 33.34 -0.04 30.86
C VAL A 870 32.94 0.82 29.67
N THR A 871 31.88 0.41 29.00
CA THR A 871 31.25 1.12 27.90
C THR A 871 29.80 1.45 28.26
N VAL A 872 29.43 2.72 28.17
CA VAL A 872 28.06 3.23 28.42
C VAL A 872 27.49 3.80 27.13
N ALA A 873 26.37 3.27 26.65
CA ALA A 873 25.68 3.75 25.45
C ALA A 873 24.36 4.44 25.81
N VAL A 874 24.12 5.62 25.23
CA VAL A 874 22.97 6.48 25.54
C VAL A 874 22.31 6.93 24.24
N SER A 875 20.98 6.86 24.16
CA SER A 875 20.21 7.30 22.99
C SER A 875 18.88 7.94 23.40
N ASP A 876 18.33 8.81 22.54
CA ASP A 876 16.94 9.30 22.65
C ASP A 876 15.91 8.29 22.14
N ASN A 877 16.38 7.06 21.86
CA ASN A 877 15.60 5.89 21.52
C ASN A 877 15.59 4.91 22.70
N ILE A 878 14.66 3.96 22.68
CA ILE A 878 14.58 2.86 23.65
C ILE A 878 15.90 2.09 23.69
N ALA A 879 16.22 1.53 24.86
CA ALA A 879 17.49 0.86 25.13
C ALA A 879 17.78 -0.26 24.11
N ALA A 880 16.75 -0.89 23.55
CA ALA A 880 16.88 -1.92 22.53
C ALA A 880 17.66 -1.47 21.27
N VAL A 881 17.72 -0.17 20.94
CA VAL A 881 18.52 0.35 19.80
C VAL A 881 20.03 0.27 20.10
N PRO A 882 20.58 0.96 21.12
CA PRO A 882 21.99 0.78 21.49
C PRO A 882 22.35 -0.67 21.90
N ASP A 883 21.40 -1.47 22.40
CA ASP A 883 21.66 -2.86 22.80
C ASP A 883 21.94 -3.82 21.63
N LEU A 884 21.62 -3.40 20.38
CA LEU A 884 21.83 -4.19 19.16
C LEU A 884 23.26 -4.69 18.94
N ILE A 885 24.24 -3.96 19.46
CA ILE A 885 25.66 -4.28 19.28
C ILE A 885 26.28 -5.01 20.48
N ARG A 886 25.52 -5.21 21.57
CA ARG A 886 26.00 -5.84 22.83
C ARG A 886 26.86 -7.10 22.60
N PRO A 887 26.52 -8.04 21.70
CA PRO A 887 27.31 -9.27 21.53
C PRO A 887 28.77 -9.06 21.09
N TRP A 888 29.10 -7.88 20.54
CA TRP A 888 30.42 -7.56 19.99
C TRP A 888 31.19 -6.51 20.79
N VAL A 889 30.65 -6.05 21.91
CA VAL A 889 31.32 -5.11 22.82
C VAL A 889 32.05 -5.90 23.91
N SER A 890 33.33 -5.60 24.12
CA SER A 890 34.11 -6.20 25.20
C SER A 890 33.88 -5.48 26.54
N GLY A 891 34.06 -6.17 27.66
CA GLY A 891 33.91 -5.59 29.00
C GLY A 891 32.44 -5.37 29.41
N THR A 892 32.24 -4.45 30.36
CA THR A 892 30.89 -4.10 30.83
C THR A 892 30.22 -3.17 29.83
N TYR A 893 29.08 -3.59 29.26
CA TYR A 893 28.25 -2.75 28.39
C TYR A 893 26.94 -2.37 29.08
N HIS A 894 26.81 -1.10 29.43
CA HIS A 894 25.63 -0.51 30.06
C HIS A 894 24.89 0.39 29.07
N VAL A 895 23.56 0.37 29.11
CA VAL A 895 22.72 1.00 28.09
C VAL A 895 21.64 1.82 28.76
N LEU A 896 21.50 3.07 28.32
CA LEU A 896 20.46 4.00 28.71
C LEU A 896 19.64 4.38 27.48
N GLY A 897 18.32 4.38 27.63
CA GLY A 897 17.40 4.68 26.55
C GLY A 897 16.04 5.11 27.09
N THR A 898 15.19 5.58 26.19
CA THR A 898 13.94 6.26 26.53
C THR A 898 12.73 5.32 26.48
N ASP A 899 12.80 4.22 27.24
CA ASP A 899 11.75 3.22 27.34
C ASP A 899 10.48 3.75 28.03
N GLY A 900 9.32 3.33 27.53
CA GLY A 900 7.99 3.78 27.97
C GLY A 900 7.31 4.77 27.00
N PHE A 901 6.05 5.10 27.28
CA PHE A 901 5.26 6.05 26.49
C PHE A 901 5.76 7.48 26.68
N GLY A 902 5.68 8.28 25.61
CA GLY A 902 5.93 9.72 25.62
C GLY A 902 4.97 10.50 26.52
N ARG A 903 5.37 11.71 26.93
CA ARG A 903 4.59 12.67 27.73
C ARG A 903 5.08 14.10 27.49
N SER A 904 4.19 15.07 27.64
CA SER A 904 4.51 16.49 27.40
C SER A 904 5.23 17.11 28.60
N ASP A 905 6.45 17.63 28.41
CA ASP A 905 7.19 18.42 29.41
C ASP A 905 8.30 19.23 28.71
N THR A 906 9.24 19.84 29.44
CA THR A 906 10.49 20.41 28.92
C THR A 906 11.48 19.31 28.51
N ARG A 907 12.44 19.60 27.63
CA ARG A 907 13.47 18.61 27.23
C ARG A 907 14.27 18.14 28.44
N GLU A 908 14.60 19.07 29.33
CA GLU A 908 15.35 18.83 30.57
C GLU A 908 14.61 17.84 31.48
N THR A 909 13.34 18.10 31.77
CA THR A 909 12.52 17.19 32.60
C THR A 909 12.37 15.83 31.94
N LEU A 910 12.11 15.76 30.62
CA LEU A 910 11.96 14.48 29.95
C LEU A 910 13.26 13.67 29.95
N ARG A 911 14.40 14.30 29.66
CA ARG A 911 15.71 13.62 29.72
C ARG A 911 15.99 13.09 31.11
N ARG A 912 15.68 13.85 32.17
CA ARG A 912 15.75 13.37 33.56
C ARG A 912 14.80 12.19 33.80
N PHE A 913 13.54 12.32 33.38
CA PHE A 913 12.51 11.30 33.54
C PHE A 913 12.90 9.98 32.84
N TYR A 914 13.50 10.03 31.66
CA TYR A 914 13.98 8.83 30.96
C TYR A 914 15.38 8.38 31.39
N GLY A 915 16.05 9.08 32.31
CA GLY A 915 17.39 8.72 32.77
C GLY A 915 18.47 8.90 31.70
N VAL A 916 18.27 9.82 30.74
CA VAL A 916 19.20 10.07 29.62
C VAL A 916 19.80 11.49 29.65
N ASP A 917 19.61 12.23 30.75
CA ASP A 917 20.30 13.50 30.96
C ASP A 917 21.73 13.32 31.48
N SER A 918 22.52 14.39 31.44
CA SER A 918 23.94 14.31 31.83
C SER A 918 24.21 13.81 33.26
N ASP A 919 23.30 14.01 34.23
CA ASP A 919 23.55 13.54 35.60
C ASP A 919 23.16 12.06 35.75
N SER A 920 22.06 11.63 35.15
CA SER A 920 21.70 10.21 35.09
C SER A 920 22.82 9.41 34.43
N ILE A 921 23.37 9.90 33.32
CA ILE A 921 24.52 9.25 32.65
C ILE A 921 25.73 9.14 33.59
N VAL A 922 26.06 10.19 34.36
CA VAL A 922 27.17 10.14 35.33
C VAL A 922 26.87 9.12 36.43
N LEU A 923 25.66 9.14 37.00
CA LEU A 923 25.27 8.22 38.06
C LEU A 923 25.37 6.76 37.60
N ASP A 924 24.79 6.43 36.45
CA ASP A 924 24.81 5.07 35.91
C ASP A 924 26.22 4.63 35.51
N THR A 925 27.06 5.56 35.05
CA THR A 925 28.48 5.30 34.81
C THR A 925 29.21 4.96 36.11
N LEU A 926 29.02 5.74 37.18
CA LEU A 926 29.61 5.47 38.49
C LEU A 926 29.10 4.13 39.05
N SER A 927 27.81 3.84 38.90
CA SER A 927 27.20 2.56 39.26
C SER A 927 27.87 1.39 38.52
N ALA A 928 28.08 1.52 37.21
CA ALA A 928 28.75 0.51 36.39
C ALA A 928 30.22 0.29 36.82
N LEU A 929 30.94 1.35 37.15
CA LEU A 929 32.31 1.27 37.66
C LEU A 929 32.38 0.60 39.04
N VAL A 930 31.47 0.93 39.96
CA VAL A 930 31.38 0.29 41.29
C VAL A 930 31.06 -1.20 41.14
N ARG A 931 30.07 -1.54 40.32
CA ARG A 931 29.68 -2.94 40.06
C ARG A 931 30.75 -3.75 39.34
N SER A 932 31.64 -3.08 38.61
CA SER A 932 32.82 -3.70 37.96
C SER A 932 34.06 -3.70 38.87
N GLU A 933 33.92 -3.28 40.14
CA GLU A 933 35.00 -3.19 41.14
C GLU A 933 36.19 -2.30 40.71
N LEU A 934 35.93 -1.30 39.85
CA LEU A 934 36.95 -0.38 39.34
C LEU A 934 37.10 0.88 40.20
N ILE A 935 36.05 1.25 40.95
CA ILE A 935 36.06 2.35 41.93
C ILE A 935 35.32 1.92 43.20
N GLU A 936 35.53 2.66 44.30
CA GLU A 936 34.79 2.44 45.55
C GLU A 936 33.42 3.13 45.55
N ALA A 937 32.46 2.56 46.30
CA ALA A 937 31.09 3.03 46.41
C ALA A 937 30.88 4.48 46.93
N PRO A 938 31.74 5.08 47.79
CA PRO A 938 31.50 6.42 48.33
C PRO A 938 31.30 7.49 47.26
N LEU A 939 32.06 7.46 46.17
CA LEU A 939 31.93 8.43 45.07
C LEU A 939 30.54 8.38 44.42
N TYR A 940 30.02 7.17 44.21
CA TYR A 940 28.64 6.96 43.72
C TYR A 940 27.61 7.49 44.72
N SER A 941 27.73 7.14 46.01
CA SER A 941 26.78 7.57 47.04
C SER A 941 26.76 9.09 47.24
N GLU A 942 27.92 9.74 47.19
CA GLU A 942 28.05 11.19 47.27
C GLU A 942 27.40 11.87 46.05
N PHE A 943 27.63 11.34 44.84
CA PHE A 943 27.01 11.88 43.64
C PHE A 943 25.49 11.68 43.63
N LEU A 944 25.00 10.50 44.02
CA LEU A 944 23.56 10.22 44.15
C LEU A 944 22.87 11.19 45.11
N ALA A 945 23.50 11.50 46.25
CA ALA A 945 22.97 12.46 47.22
C ALA A 945 22.97 13.91 46.70
N SER A 946 23.70 14.21 45.62
CA SER A 946 23.80 15.54 45.03
C SER A 946 22.77 15.83 43.93
N ILE A 947 22.02 14.80 43.49
CA ILE A 947 21.06 14.89 42.40
C ILE A 947 19.69 14.39 42.83
N ASP A 948 18.64 14.87 42.16
CA ASP A 948 17.27 14.41 42.39
C ASP A 948 16.91 13.34 41.36
N ILE A 949 16.48 12.17 41.82
CA ILE A 949 16.08 11.03 40.99
C ILE A 949 14.86 10.37 41.62
N GLU A 950 13.79 10.26 40.83
CA GLU A 950 12.60 9.51 41.19
C GLU A 950 12.66 8.09 40.60
N GLU A 951 12.21 7.10 41.38
CA GLU A 951 12.04 5.74 40.86
C GLU A 951 10.89 5.70 39.85
N ARG A 952 11.13 5.02 38.73
CA ARG A 952 10.11 4.78 37.70
C ARG A 952 9.57 3.36 37.78
N ASP A 953 8.25 3.26 37.68
CA ASP A 953 7.52 2.00 37.66
C ASP A 953 6.54 1.88 36.47
N ASP A 954 6.49 2.90 35.62
CA ASP A 954 5.55 3.02 34.50
C ASP A 954 5.83 2.04 33.35
N ILE A 955 7.04 1.48 33.26
CA ILE A 955 7.39 0.49 32.23
C ILE A 955 6.66 -0.84 32.48
N THR A 956 6.59 -1.29 33.73
CA THR A 956 6.05 -2.62 34.09
C THR A 956 4.64 -2.58 34.66
N LYS A 957 4.11 -1.39 35.00
CA LYS A 957 2.78 -1.22 35.62
C LYS A 957 1.60 -1.14 34.64
N ILE A 958 1.85 -1.31 33.33
CA ILE A 958 0.84 -1.20 32.26
C ILE A 958 -0.14 -2.38 32.29
#